data_AF-A0A850GDL1-F1
#
_entry.id   AF-A0A850GDL1-F1
#
_cell.length_a   1.000
_cell.length_b   1.000
_cell.length_c   1.000
_cell.angle_alpha   90.00
_cell.angle_beta   90.00
_cell.angle_gamma   90.00
#
_symmetry.space_group_name_H-M   'P 1'
#
loop_
_entity.id
_entity.type
_entity.pdbx_description
1 polymer ?
#
loop_
_entity_poly.entity_id
_entity_poly.type
_entity_poly.pdbx_seq_one_letter_code
_entity_poly.pdbx_strand_id
1 'polypeptide(L)'
;MSERGQGQGLGLAARELAGRRRSAPGHERTSDVTRTRGWLVAAATGALGLLAALLIDLRGGAELGVDRAISPAHRDAGLGCASCHGEGRPRPALEGGVDPRSACVGCHDDQRSARAAHARLLAAGALTCVDCHGAHETRGGVRFEPGEPALRWRGGQQGHLDQLAALRWTGRETSDVALVEVGGCGRCHEPARPDDPMAHCVLQTGVQEPGAPVDPRSPVVCFDEHQRLLDAAGSERAALWELAREAAAAEAPGLDEATPERGGGARAWWWLGLSLACAGVGLAGARLRARRRAQAERQRSEAPGEQAAAGPVLRPAEHRRLPTIDATTCIGCNACVDACPYDVLELRAYVAVLARPDDCCGLSLCEQRCPNGSLVIQEGERLPELPRIDDDLQALGAPGVHLAGDITGLPLIRNAINQGAHAVGAIADALASERPRAALRRGATLDLDLVIVGAGPAGISAALEAKRRGLRYRVLEQASAAESVRSFPRGKLVFDQPLGMPMVGELWLRESTKEELLGKWLRIIHAEGLDIRERTRVIACERVVGGPPRGHLLIRAEALGSAEGEGALELRCARVLLCCGRRGTPRRLDAALPVADEMVDHLHYSLADARSFAGRRVLVVGLGDVAMEAAIALANQPGTAVAVSYRGADFKRGKRRNVDALRRLSAAGRLELLWSTELAAIEPGRVRLRGPDGSVERPVDSVFVLIGNLPPSGLLDTFGVELS
;
A
#
# COMPACT_ATOMS: atom_id res chain seq x y z
N MET A 1 -20.72 33.35 -73.65
CA MET A 1 -20.68 34.65 -72.95
C MET A 1 -20.51 34.33 -71.47
N SER A 2 -19.24 34.32 -71.04
CA SER A 2 -18.65 35.29 -70.09
C SER A 2 -19.10 34.96 -68.65
N GLU A 3 -18.31 34.15 -67.94
CA GLU A 3 -17.30 34.57 -66.91
C GLU A 3 -17.97 35.06 -65.61
N ARG A 4 -17.46 34.94 -64.39
CA ARG A 4 -16.37 34.23 -63.68
C ARG A 4 -16.75 34.46 -62.21
N GLY A 5 -16.50 33.50 -61.32
CA GLY A 5 -16.65 33.73 -59.88
C GLY A 5 -16.13 32.55 -59.08
N GLN A 6 -14.85 32.63 -58.70
CA GLN A 6 -14.05 31.59 -58.08
C GLN A 6 -14.64 31.12 -56.73
N GLY A 7 -15.00 29.84 -56.64
CA GLY A 7 -15.08 29.11 -55.38
C GLY A 7 -13.76 28.38 -55.14
N GLN A 8 -12.94 28.86 -54.20
CA GLN A 8 -11.79 28.10 -53.70
C GLN A 8 -12.27 27.00 -52.76
N GLY A 9 -11.90 25.76 -53.11
CA GLY A 9 -12.26 24.56 -52.40
C GLY A 9 -11.63 24.47 -51.01
N LEU A 10 -12.45 24.05 -50.05
CA LEU A 10 -12.04 23.60 -48.73
C LEU A 10 -11.27 22.29 -48.88
N GLY A 11 -9.94 22.39 -48.87
CA GLY A 11 -9.04 21.27 -48.63
C GLY A 11 -9.15 20.83 -47.17
N LEU A 12 -9.66 19.61 -46.97
CA LEU A 12 -9.65 18.86 -45.71
C LEU A 12 -8.20 18.75 -45.18
N ALA A 13 -7.84 19.60 -44.23
CA ALA A 13 -6.68 19.37 -43.39
C ALA A 13 -7.10 18.44 -42.24
N ALA A 14 -6.68 17.17 -42.34
CA ALA A 14 -6.68 16.22 -41.24
C ALA A 14 -5.82 16.79 -40.09
N ARG A 15 -6.45 17.53 -39.17
CA ARG A 15 -5.84 17.89 -37.90
C ARG A 15 -5.82 16.64 -37.03
N GLU A 16 -4.61 16.16 -36.80
CA GLU A 16 -4.26 15.06 -35.90
C GLU A 16 -5.09 15.12 -34.62
N LEU A 17 -5.95 14.11 -34.45
CA LEU A 17 -6.46 13.68 -33.15
C LEU A 17 -5.26 13.21 -32.31
N ALA A 18 -4.56 14.16 -31.69
CA ALA A 18 -3.65 13.89 -30.60
C ALA A 18 -4.49 13.38 -29.43
N GLY A 19 -4.73 12.07 -29.44
CA GLY A 19 -5.44 11.35 -28.40
C GLY A 19 -4.80 11.67 -27.05
N ARG A 20 -5.53 12.38 -26.20
CA ARG A 20 -5.27 12.40 -24.76
C ARG A 20 -5.40 10.96 -24.28
N ARG A 21 -4.28 10.25 -24.24
CA ARG A 21 -4.18 8.94 -23.60
C ARG A 21 -4.75 9.11 -22.20
N ARG A 22 -5.83 8.38 -21.91
CA ARG A 22 -6.27 8.14 -20.53
C ARG A 22 -5.09 7.48 -19.83
N SER A 23 -4.36 8.23 -18.99
CA SER A 23 -3.49 7.60 -18.00
C SER A 23 -4.42 6.94 -16.98
N ALA A 24 -4.49 5.61 -17.03
CA ALA A 24 -5.04 4.83 -15.93
C ALA A 24 -4.36 5.30 -14.62
N PRO A 25 -5.10 5.43 -13.51
CA PRO A 25 -4.51 5.80 -12.24
C PRO A 25 -3.35 4.85 -11.94
N GLY A 26 -2.15 5.42 -11.83
CA GLY A 26 -0.94 4.66 -11.52
C GLY A 26 -1.14 3.96 -10.18
N HIS A 27 -1.05 2.63 -10.19
CA HIS A 27 -1.02 1.82 -8.99
C HIS A 27 -0.01 2.42 -7.99
N GLU A 28 -0.51 2.98 -6.89
CA GLU A 28 0.34 3.47 -5.81
C GLU A 28 1.12 2.30 -5.22
N ARG A 29 2.44 2.42 -5.19
CA ARG A 29 3.29 1.39 -4.61
C ARG A 29 3.17 1.49 -3.09
N THR A 30 2.31 0.65 -2.52
CA THR A 30 2.35 0.34 -1.09
C THR A 30 3.73 -0.21 -0.72
N SER A 31 4.08 -0.17 0.56
CA SER A 31 5.38 -0.65 1.08
C SER A 31 5.68 -2.12 0.71
N ASP A 32 4.64 -2.87 0.35
CA ASP A 32 4.72 -4.26 -0.08
C ASP A 32 5.31 -4.42 -1.48
N VAL A 33 5.10 -3.45 -2.39
CA VAL A 33 5.65 -3.49 -3.77
C VAL A 33 7.16 -3.23 -3.79
N THR A 34 7.67 -2.42 -2.86
CA THR A 34 9.12 -2.16 -2.73
C THR A 34 9.84 -3.32 -2.03
N ARG A 35 9.20 -3.97 -1.04
CA ARG A 35 9.71 -5.23 -0.45
C ARG A 35 9.79 -6.34 -1.48
N THR A 36 8.69 -6.63 -2.18
CA THR A 36 8.61 -7.72 -3.17
C THR A 36 9.59 -7.54 -4.33
N ARG A 37 9.80 -6.31 -4.82
CA ARG A 37 10.82 -6.04 -5.85
C ARG A 37 12.25 -6.26 -5.38
N GLY A 38 12.55 -5.98 -4.10
CA GLY A 38 13.86 -6.28 -3.52
C GLY A 38 14.15 -7.77 -3.53
N TRP A 39 13.16 -8.59 -3.16
CA TRP A 39 13.24 -10.05 -3.20
C TRP A 39 13.37 -10.60 -4.62
N LEU A 40 12.65 -10.04 -5.60
CA LEU A 40 12.77 -10.43 -7.01
C LEU A 40 14.17 -10.14 -7.58
N VAL A 41 14.76 -8.98 -7.25
CA VAL A 41 16.13 -8.66 -7.68
C VAL A 41 17.15 -9.59 -7.01
N ALA A 42 16.97 -9.90 -5.72
CA ALA A 42 17.82 -10.86 -5.02
C ALA A 42 17.71 -12.28 -5.60
N ALA A 43 16.50 -12.72 -5.94
CA ALA A 43 16.26 -14.01 -6.58
C ALA A 43 16.90 -14.07 -7.98
N ALA A 44 16.73 -13.03 -8.81
CA ALA A 44 17.32 -12.97 -10.14
C ALA A 44 18.86 -12.93 -10.12
N THR A 45 19.45 -12.18 -9.19
CA THR A 45 20.92 -12.12 -9.03
C THR A 45 21.50 -13.40 -8.43
N GLY A 46 20.79 -14.05 -7.50
CA GLY A 46 21.13 -15.39 -7.02
C GLY A 46 21.07 -16.44 -8.14
N ALA A 47 20.04 -16.41 -8.98
CA ALA A 47 19.89 -17.30 -10.12
C ALA A 47 21.00 -17.09 -11.18
N LEU A 48 21.39 -15.84 -11.44
CA LEU A 48 22.53 -15.54 -12.32
C LEU A 48 23.87 -16.00 -11.72
N GLY A 49 24.04 -15.88 -10.40
CA GLY A 49 25.22 -16.42 -9.70
C GLY A 49 25.31 -17.95 -9.83
N LEU A 50 24.18 -18.64 -9.67
CA LEU A 50 24.07 -20.08 -9.86
C LEU A 50 24.31 -20.48 -11.33
N LEU A 51 23.76 -19.73 -12.28
CA LEU A 51 23.96 -19.96 -13.71
C LEU A 51 25.42 -19.75 -14.11
N ALA A 52 26.08 -18.71 -13.59
CA ALA A 52 27.51 -18.46 -13.82
C ALA A 52 28.36 -19.58 -13.22
N ALA A 53 28.04 -20.06 -12.02
CA ALA A 53 28.68 -21.22 -11.40
C ALA A 53 28.53 -22.49 -12.27
N LEU A 54 27.30 -22.77 -12.73
CA LEU A 54 27.01 -23.87 -13.65
C LEU A 54 27.76 -23.73 -14.98
N LEU A 55 27.83 -22.54 -15.56
CA LEU A 55 28.54 -22.28 -16.81
C LEU A 55 30.05 -22.39 -16.67
N ILE A 56 30.61 -22.07 -15.49
CA ILE A 56 32.03 -22.27 -15.18
C ILE A 56 32.33 -23.77 -15.03
N ASP A 57 31.46 -24.55 -14.37
CA ASP A 57 31.58 -26.02 -14.31
C ASP A 57 31.43 -26.67 -15.71
N LEU A 58 30.51 -26.16 -16.53
CA LEU A 58 30.29 -26.64 -17.91
C LEU A 58 31.45 -26.27 -18.86
N ARG A 59 32.11 -25.12 -18.65
CA ARG A 59 33.30 -24.72 -19.42
C ARG A 59 34.60 -25.30 -18.88
N GLY A 60 34.63 -25.70 -17.61
CA GLY A 60 35.77 -26.29 -16.93
C GLY A 60 36.06 -27.74 -17.32
N GLY A 61 35.36 -28.30 -18.32
CA GLY A 61 35.48 -29.70 -18.65
C GLY A 61 35.01 -30.55 -17.47
N ALA A 62 33.70 -30.55 -17.22
CA ALA A 62 33.10 -31.72 -16.62
C ALA A 62 33.37 -32.87 -17.61
N GLU A 63 34.48 -33.59 -17.40
CA GLU A 63 34.57 -34.97 -17.82
C GLU A 63 33.31 -35.64 -17.27
N LEU A 64 32.34 -35.87 -18.14
CA LEU A 64 31.29 -36.86 -17.92
C LEU A 64 32.04 -38.10 -17.43
N GLY A 65 31.79 -38.45 -16.17
CA GLY A 65 32.57 -39.44 -15.43
C GLY A 65 33.07 -40.55 -16.33
N VAL A 66 34.39 -40.68 -16.34
CA VAL A 66 35.16 -41.76 -16.93
C VAL A 66 34.41 -43.09 -16.70
N ASP A 67 34.13 -43.79 -17.79
CA ASP A 67 33.68 -45.19 -17.87
C ASP A 67 32.44 -45.59 -17.05
N ARG A 68 31.24 -45.33 -17.59
CA ARG A 68 30.14 -46.27 -17.33
C ARG A 68 30.45 -47.57 -18.05
N ALA A 69 30.66 -48.64 -17.28
CA ALA A 69 30.98 -49.95 -17.82
C ALA A 69 29.84 -50.50 -18.69
N ILE A 70 30.15 -50.79 -19.95
CA ILE A 70 29.26 -51.56 -20.82
C ILE A 70 29.38 -53.04 -20.43
N SER A 71 28.30 -53.82 -20.60
CA SER A 71 28.28 -55.25 -20.22
C SER A 71 29.45 -56.03 -20.85
N PRO A 72 29.90 -57.14 -20.22
CA PRO A 72 31.04 -57.93 -20.70
C PRO A 72 30.97 -58.25 -22.21
N ALA A 73 29.81 -58.67 -22.72
CA ALA A 73 29.63 -58.92 -24.16
C ALA A 73 29.93 -57.72 -25.06
N HIS A 74 29.56 -56.50 -24.65
CA HIS A 74 29.87 -55.29 -25.44
C HIS A 74 31.36 -54.93 -25.35
N ARG A 75 31.99 -55.15 -24.20
CA ARG A 75 33.43 -54.96 -24.01
C ARG A 75 34.23 -55.96 -24.85
N ASP A 76 33.83 -57.23 -24.84
CA ASP A 76 34.43 -58.30 -25.64
C ASP A 76 34.29 -58.01 -27.14
N ALA A 77 33.19 -57.35 -27.54
CA ALA A 77 32.98 -56.86 -28.90
C ALA A 77 33.71 -55.53 -29.23
N GLY A 78 34.48 -54.96 -28.28
CA GLY A 78 35.23 -53.71 -28.48
C GLY A 78 34.37 -52.45 -28.57
N LEU A 79 33.14 -52.48 -28.03
CA LEU A 79 32.20 -51.37 -28.08
C LEU A 79 32.36 -50.45 -26.86
N GLY A 80 32.33 -49.13 -27.10
CA GLY A 80 32.42 -48.08 -26.07
C GLY A 80 31.31 -47.03 -26.22
N CYS A 81 31.17 -46.10 -25.27
CA CYS A 81 30.12 -45.07 -25.30
C CYS A 81 30.15 -44.24 -26.60
N ALA A 82 31.34 -44.00 -27.15
CA ALA A 82 31.53 -43.32 -28.42
C ALA A 82 30.94 -44.09 -29.62
N SER A 83 30.84 -45.42 -29.54
CA SER A 83 30.23 -46.25 -30.58
C SER A 83 28.74 -45.96 -30.75
N CYS A 84 28.07 -45.37 -29.75
CA CYS A 84 26.65 -45.01 -29.80
C CYS A 84 26.41 -43.49 -29.76
N HIS A 85 27.34 -42.71 -29.18
CA HIS A 85 27.19 -41.27 -28.96
C HIS A 85 28.20 -40.38 -29.72
N GLY A 86 29.08 -40.97 -30.54
CA GLY A 86 30.08 -40.23 -31.32
C GLY A 86 29.49 -39.34 -32.42
N GLU A 87 30.23 -38.29 -32.77
CA GLU A 87 29.88 -37.36 -33.84
C GLU A 87 29.91 -38.08 -35.20
N GLY A 88 28.73 -38.48 -35.69
CA GLY A 88 28.58 -39.16 -36.99
C GLY A 88 27.55 -40.28 -37.02
N ARG A 89 27.00 -40.71 -35.87
CA ARG A 89 25.85 -41.63 -35.83
C ARG A 89 24.53 -40.87 -35.64
N PRO A 90 23.42 -41.30 -36.28
CA PRO A 90 22.13 -40.66 -36.09
C PRO A 90 21.70 -40.80 -34.63
N ARG A 91 21.64 -39.67 -33.92
CA ARG A 91 21.04 -39.59 -32.58
C ARG A 91 19.58 -40.06 -32.69
N PRO A 92 19.05 -40.88 -31.76
CA PRO A 92 17.64 -41.25 -31.75
C PRO A 92 16.80 -39.97 -31.79
N ALA A 93 16.12 -39.72 -32.90
CA ALA A 93 15.30 -38.53 -33.04
C ALA A 93 14.05 -38.71 -32.18
N LEU A 94 14.01 -38.00 -31.04
CA LEU A 94 12.76 -37.65 -30.38
C LEU A 94 12.04 -36.70 -31.36
N GLU A 95 11.15 -37.28 -32.15
CA GLU A 95 10.37 -36.68 -33.25
C GLU A 95 11.09 -36.61 -34.60
N GLY A 96 10.64 -37.43 -35.57
CA GLY A 96 10.91 -37.18 -36.99
C GLY A 96 11.72 -38.20 -37.80
N GLY A 97 11.68 -39.50 -37.46
CA GLY A 97 11.84 -40.54 -38.49
C GLY A 97 13.23 -41.14 -38.71
N VAL A 98 14.04 -41.30 -37.66
CA VAL A 98 15.11 -42.32 -37.69
C VAL A 98 14.84 -43.32 -36.58
N ASP A 99 14.60 -44.56 -36.99
CA ASP A 99 14.36 -45.68 -36.10
C ASP A 99 15.64 -45.98 -35.28
N PRO A 100 15.62 -45.86 -33.94
CA PRO A 100 16.77 -46.18 -33.11
C PRO A 100 17.27 -47.63 -33.33
N ARG A 101 16.39 -48.52 -33.81
CA ARG A 101 16.71 -49.90 -34.20
C ARG A 101 17.85 -49.98 -35.22
N SER A 102 17.95 -49.01 -36.12
CA SER A 102 18.98 -48.98 -37.18
C SER A 102 20.43 -48.91 -36.68
N ALA A 103 20.65 -48.44 -35.44
CA ALA A 103 21.97 -48.43 -34.82
C ALA A 103 22.36 -49.79 -34.21
N CYS A 104 21.41 -50.71 -34.03
CA CYS A 104 21.57 -51.96 -33.27
C CYS A 104 21.55 -53.23 -34.15
N VAL A 105 20.89 -53.21 -35.32
CA VAL A 105 20.71 -54.38 -36.21
C VAL A 105 22.03 -54.94 -36.75
N GLY A 106 23.12 -54.18 -36.70
CA GLY A 106 24.44 -54.64 -37.15
C GLY A 106 25.14 -55.63 -36.22
N CYS A 107 24.69 -55.79 -34.97
CA CYS A 107 25.39 -56.60 -33.96
C CYS A 107 24.52 -57.70 -33.32
N HIS A 108 23.19 -57.65 -33.45
CA HIS A 108 22.28 -58.71 -33.06
C HIS A 108 21.25 -58.93 -34.18
N ASP A 109 20.96 -60.20 -34.53
CA ASP A 109 19.83 -60.53 -35.41
C ASP A 109 18.50 -59.98 -34.83
N ASP A 110 17.43 -59.90 -35.63
CA ASP A 110 16.12 -59.31 -35.26
C ASP A 110 15.44 -60.06 -34.08
N GLN A 111 15.96 -59.85 -32.86
CA GLN A 111 15.53 -60.46 -31.60
C GLN A 111 14.33 -59.69 -31.04
N ARG A 112 13.21 -59.68 -31.77
CA ARG A 112 11.96 -59.12 -31.25
C ARG A 112 11.37 -60.08 -30.22
N SER A 113 10.74 -59.51 -29.19
CA SER A 113 9.92 -60.26 -28.26
C SER A 113 8.98 -61.24 -29.00
N ALA A 114 9.07 -62.54 -28.69
CA ALA A 114 8.18 -63.55 -29.23
C ALA A 114 6.74 -63.44 -28.65
N ARG A 115 6.57 -62.75 -27.51
CA ARG A 115 5.23 -62.42 -26.97
C ARG A 115 4.44 -61.55 -27.93
N ALA A 116 3.29 -62.05 -28.37
CA ALA A 116 2.39 -61.34 -29.28
C ALA A 116 1.98 -59.94 -28.77
N ALA A 117 1.83 -59.74 -27.46
CA ALA A 117 1.50 -58.45 -26.87
C ALA A 117 2.63 -57.42 -27.03
N HIS A 118 3.88 -57.79 -26.72
CA HIS A 118 5.04 -56.93 -26.91
C HIS A 118 5.32 -56.67 -28.40
N ALA A 119 5.14 -57.68 -29.25
CA ALA A 119 5.25 -57.51 -30.70
C ALA A 119 4.24 -56.47 -31.24
N ARG A 120 3.00 -56.47 -30.72
CA ARG A 120 1.99 -55.44 -31.05
C ARG A 120 2.39 -54.06 -30.55
N LEU A 121 2.94 -53.93 -29.34
CA LEU A 121 3.42 -52.66 -28.80
C LEU A 121 4.62 -52.12 -29.60
N LEU A 122 5.54 -53.00 -29.99
CA LEU A 122 6.68 -52.68 -30.88
C LEU A 122 6.21 -52.24 -32.27
N ALA A 123 5.19 -52.90 -32.82
CA ALA A 123 4.58 -52.53 -34.10
C ALA A 123 3.84 -51.19 -34.03
N ALA A 124 3.20 -50.89 -32.88
CA ALA A 124 2.54 -49.62 -32.63
C ALA A 124 3.49 -48.48 -32.22
N GLY A 125 4.80 -48.76 -32.08
CA GLY A 125 5.80 -47.79 -31.59
C GLY A 125 5.64 -47.41 -30.11
N ALA A 126 4.80 -48.13 -29.36
CA ALA A 126 4.54 -47.91 -27.94
C ALA A 126 5.59 -48.58 -27.02
N LEU A 127 6.38 -49.49 -27.58
CA LEU A 127 7.56 -50.11 -26.98
C LEU A 127 8.72 -50.01 -27.98
N THR A 128 9.94 -49.71 -27.54
CA THR A 128 11.14 -49.62 -28.39
C THR A 128 12.28 -50.48 -27.83
N CYS A 129 13.30 -50.78 -28.65
CA CYS A 129 14.49 -51.50 -28.19
C CYS A 129 15.22 -50.76 -27.05
N VAL A 130 15.14 -49.43 -26.99
CA VAL A 130 15.76 -48.61 -25.92
C VAL A 130 15.03 -48.80 -24.59
N ASP A 131 13.70 -48.93 -24.61
CA ASP A 131 12.90 -49.24 -23.41
C ASP A 131 13.34 -50.58 -22.78
N CYS A 132 13.75 -51.55 -23.61
CA CYS A 132 14.26 -52.84 -23.16
C CYS A 132 15.77 -52.79 -22.82
N HIS A 133 16.58 -52.01 -23.55
CA HIS A 133 18.03 -51.94 -23.37
C HIS A 133 18.45 -51.43 -21.98
N GLY A 134 17.75 -50.42 -21.44
CA GLY A 134 18.03 -49.90 -20.10
C GLY A 134 17.90 -50.98 -19.01
N ALA A 135 17.07 -51.99 -19.25
CA ALA A 135 16.89 -53.16 -18.39
C ALA A 135 18.10 -54.11 -18.40
N HIS A 136 18.89 -54.12 -19.48
CA HIS A 136 20.08 -54.96 -19.66
C HIS A 136 21.40 -54.22 -19.37
N GLU A 137 21.45 -52.91 -19.60
CA GLU A 137 22.68 -52.12 -19.50
C GLU A 137 23.04 -51.74 -18.06
N THR A 138 22.04 -51.46 -17.21
CA THR A 138 22.29 -50.87 -15.88
C THR A 138 22.19 -51.86 -14.71
N ARG A 139 21.71 -53.09 -14.94
CA ARG A 139 21.21 -53.97 -13.87
C ARG A 139 21.95 -55.30 -13.71
N GLY A 140 22.93 -55.56 -14.59
CA GLY A 140 23.85 -56.69 -14.45
C GLY A 140 23.39 -57.98 -15.11
N GLY A 141 24.14 -59.05 -14.89
CA GLY A 141 23.86 -60.37 -15.45
C GLY A 141 24.80 -61.43 -14.90
N VAL A 142 24.69 -62.64 -15.43
CA VAL A 142 25.51 -63.79 -15.05
C VAL A 142 26.08 -64.44 -16.30
N ARG A 143 27.40 -64.71 -16.28
CA ARG A 143 28.14 -65.36 -17.35
C ARG A 143 28.43 -66.79 -16.92
N PHE A 144 28.11 -67.71 -17.80
CA PHE A 144 28.34 -69.13 -17.65
C PHE A 144 29.41 -69.56 -18.64
N GLU A 145 30.60 -69.83 -18.14
CA GLU A 145 31.71 -70.39 -18.91
C GLU A 145 31.81 -71.89 -18.61
N PRO A 146 31.96 -72.76 -19.63
CA PRO A 146 32.04 -74.19 -19.42
C PRO A 146 33.15 -74.57 -18.43
N GLY A 147 32.79 -75.24 -17.34
CA GLY A 147 33.73 -75.69 -16.32
C GLY A 147 34.17 -74.64 -15.30
N GLU A 148 33.75 -73.37 -15.41
CA GLU A 148 34.06 -72.31 -14.45
C GLU A 148 32.86 -71.98 -13.52
N PRO A 149 33.09 -71.40 -12.32
CA PRO A 149 32.00 -70.87 -11.50
C PRO A 149 31.31 -69.70 -12.20
N ALA A 150 29.98 -69.60 -12.05
CA ALA A 150 29.19 -68.54 -12.66
C ALA A 150 29.70 -67.15 -12.23
N LEU A 151 29.94 -66.26 -13.20
CA LEU A 151 30.44 -64.91 -12.96
C LEU A 151 29.28 -63.91 -12.97
N ARG A 152 29.00 -63.26 -11.84
CA ARG A 152 27.98 -62.21 -11.75
C ARG A 152 28.60 -60.84 -11.97
N TRP A 153 27.96 -60.00 -12.79
CA TRP A 153 28.37 -58.60 -12.96
C TRP A 153 27.23 -57.64 -12.67
N ARG A 154 27.54 -56.47 -12.13
CA ARG A 154 26.60 -55.35 -11.89
C ARG A 154 27.37 -54.05 -11.74
N GLY A 155 26.89 -52.96 -12.33
CA GLY A 155 27.46 -51.62 -12.11
C GLY A 155 28.95 -51.49 -12.46
N GLY A 156 29.46 -52.30 -13.39
CA GLY A 156 30.87 -52.34 -13.79
C GLY A 156 31.80 -53.19 -12.94
N GLN A 157 31.30 -53.77 -11.85
CA GLN A 157 32.01 -54.76 -11.05
C GLN A 157 31.57 -56.18 -11.47
N GLN A 158 32.48 -57.15 -11.32
CA GLN A 158 32.24 -58.57 -11.61
C GLN A 158 32.89 -59.45 -10.54
N GLY A 159 32.25 -60.56 -10.18
CA GLY A 159 32.76 -61.51 -9.20
C GLY A 159 32.19 -62.91 -9.43
N HIS A 160 32.99 -63.94 -9.18
CA HIS A 160 32.54 -65.32 -9.28
C HIS A 160 31.64 -65.67 -8.09
N LEU A 161 30.55 -66.39 -8.37
CA LEU A 161 29.63 -66.93 -7.38
C LEU A 161 30.16 -68.27 -6.88
N ASP A 162 31.23 -68.23 -6.09
CA ASP A 162 31.89 -69.43 -5.57
C ASP A 162 30.94 -70.31 -4.72
N GLN A 163 29.93 -69.71 -4.08
CA GLN A 163 28.87 -70.46 -3.38
C GLN A 163 28.04 -71.38 -4.30
N LEU A 164 28.04 -71.14 -5.61
CA LEU A 164 27.38 -71.95 -6.62
C LEU A 164 28.39 -72.80 -7.42
N ALA A 165 29.63 -72.95 -6.94
CA ALA A 165 30.69 -73.70 -7.65
C ALA A 165 30.38 -75.19 -7.86
N ALA A 166 29.39 -75.76 -7.17
CA ALA A 166 28.87 -77.11 -7.38
C ALA A 166 27.93 -77.21 -8.60
N LEU A 167 27.40 -76.09 -9.06
CA LEU A 167 26.41 -75.95 -10.14
C LEU A 167 27.07 -75.37 -11.40
N ARG A 168 28.19 -75.98 -11.82
CA ARG A 168 28.96 -75.48 -12.96
C ARG A 168 28.21 -75.67 -14.26
N TRP A 169 28.39 -74.72 -15.17
CA TRP A 169 27.88 -74.84 -16.52
C TRP A 169 28.62 -75.94 -17.28
N THR A 170 27.88 -76.94 -17.77
CA THR A 170 28.43 -78.10 -18.49
C THR A 170 28.13 -78.07 -19.99
N GLY A 171 27.54 -76.99 -20.50
CA GLY A 171 27.28 -76.84 -21.94
C GLY A 171 28.54 -76.53 -22.73
N ARG A 172 28.41 -76.44 -24.06
CA ARG A 172 29.56 -76.38 -24.96
C ARG A 172 30.14 -74.98 -25.15
N GLU A 173 29.33 -73.95 -24.93
CA GLU A 173 29.68 -72.57 -25.23
C GLU A 173 29.49 -71.65 -24.02
N THR A 174 30.27 -70.58 -23.97
CA THR A 174 30.07 -69.49 -23.01
C THR A 174 28.74 -68.81 -23.28
N SER A 175 27.95 -68.61 -22.23
CA SER A 175 26.61 -68.02 -22.33
C SER A 175 26.42 -66.91 -21.32
N ASP A 176 25.97 -65.76 -21.80
CA ASP A 176 25.62 -64.60 -20.97
C ASP A 176 24.10 -64.53 -20.77
N VAL A 177 23.66 -64.51 -19.51
CA VAL A 177 22.25 -64.34 -19.14
C VAL A 177 22.10 -63.00 -18.42
N ALA A 178 21.42 -62.06 -19.09
CA ALA A 178 21.12 -60.77 -18.47
C ALA A 178 20.05 -60.91 -17.37
N LEU A 179 20.23 -60.17 -16.28
CA LEU A 179 19.24 -60.10 -15.19
C LEU A 179 18.53 -58.75 -15.27
N VAL A 180 17.19 -58.77 -15.19
CA VAL A 180 16.36 -57.58 -15.26
C VAL A 180 15.70 -57.35 -13.92
N GLU A 181 15.72 -56.13 -13.38
CA GLU A 181 14.96 -55.82 -12.16
C GLU A 181 13.48 -55.54 -12.47
N VAL A 182 12.59 -55.98 -11.58
CA VAL A 182 11.11 -55.86 -11.67
C VAL A 182 10.65 -54.46 -12.12
N GLY A 183 11.25 -53.41 -11.57
CA GLY A 183 10.89 -52.02 -11.86
C GLY A 183 11.09 -51.61 -13.32
N GLY A 184 11.90 -52.36 -14.09
CA GLY A 184 12.10 -52.12 -15.52
C GLY A 184 10.88 -52.52 -16.35
N CYS A 185 10.09 -53.46 -15.85
CA CYS A 185 8.86 -53.93 -16.47
C CYS A 185 7.61 -53.19 -15.96
N GLY A 186 7.76 -52.36 -14.92
CA GLY A 186 6.64 -51.68 -14.22
C GLY A 186 5.82 -50.70 -15.06
N ARG A 187 6.27 -50.36 -16.28
CA ARG A 187 5.49 -49.58 -17.25
C ARG A 187 4.38 -50.40 -17.90
N CYS A 188 4.57 -51.71 -18.02
CA CYS A 188 3.66 -52.62 -18.73
C CYS A 188 3.10 -53.73 -17.84
N HIS A 189 3.71 -53.98 -16.69
CA HIS A 189 3.36 -55.03 -15.75
C HIS A 189 3.13 -54.48 -14.35
N GLU A 190 2.26 -55.13 -13.59
CA GLU A 190 2.02 -54.87 -12.17
C GLU A 190 2.33 -56.13 -11.36
N PRO A 191 3.60 -56.39 -11.02
CA PRO A 191 4.05 -57.71 -10.53
C PRO A 191 3.52 -58.11 -9.15
N ALA A 192 2.91 -57.16 -8.42
CA ALA A 192 2.18 -57.44 -7.18
C ALA A 192 0.81 -58.11 -7.43
N ARG A 193 0.30 -58.09 -8.67
CA ARG A 193 -0.94 -58.75 -9.06
C ARG A 193 -0.69 -60.22 -9.41
N PRO A 194 -1.33 -61.19 -8.72
CA PRO A 194 -1.10 -62.61 -8.96
C PRO A 194 -1.47 -63.09 -10.38
N ASP A 195 -2.36 -62.36 -11.06
CA ASP A 195 -2.79 -62.61 -12.43
C ASP A 195 -1.85 -61.99 -13.49
N ASP A 196 -0.86 -61.19 -13.07
CA ASP A 196 0.17 -60.68 -13.96
C ASP A 196 1.17 -61.80 -14.33
N PRO A 197 1.43 -62.08 -15.61
CA PRO A 197 2.37 -63.10 -16.04
C PRO A 197 3.79 -62.95 -15.45
N MET A 198 4.18 -61.73 -15.06
CA MET A 198 5.49 -61.46 -14.44
C MET A 198 5.55 -61.85 -12.97
N ALA A 199 4.41 -61.93 -12.26
CA ALA A 199 4.38 -62.30 -10.85
C ALA A 199 5.01 -63.69 -10.60
N HIS A 200 4.89 -64.61 -11.56
CA HIS A 200 5.51 -65.94 -11.51
C HIS A 200 7.01 -65.96 -11.83
N CYS A 201 7.55 -64.89 -12.42
CA CYS A 201 8.95 -64.78 -12.82
C CYS A 201 9.82 -64.07 -11.78
N VAL A 202 9.21 -63.38 -10.80
CA VAL A 202 9.91 -62.75 -9.68
C VAL A 202 10.49 -63.84 -8.79
N LEU A 203 11.81 -63.83 -8.59
CA LEU A 203 12.46 -64.76 -7.69
C LEU A 203 12.14 -64.37 -6.25
N GLN A 204 11.35 -65.20 -5.55
CA GLN A 204 11.08 -65.01 -4.12
C GLN A 204 12.34 -65.31 -3.31
N THR A 205 13.19 -64.31 -3.11
CA THR A 205 14.34 -64.41 -2.21
C THR A 205 13.84 -64.21 -0.78
N GLY A 206 13.29 -65.27 -0.17
CA GLY A 206 12.80 -65.28 1.21
C GLY A 206 11.27 -65.38 1.36
N VAL A 207 10.79 -65.52 2.60
CA VAL A 207 9.36 -65.69 2.93
C VAL A 207 8.65 -64.35 2.78
N GLN A 208 8.15 -64.03 1.58
CA GLN A 208 7.25 -62.89 1.37
C GLN A 208 5.80 -63.33 1.61
N GLU A 209 5.07 -62.58 2.46
CA GLU A 209 3.65 -62.82 2.70
C GLU A 209 2.83 -62.53 1.41
N PRO A 210 1.80 -63.34 1.10
CA PRO A 210 0.96 -63.12 -0.08
C PRO A 210 0.34 -61.72 -0.09
N GLY A 211 0.63 -60.92 -1.13
CA GLY A 211 0.12 -59.56 -1.28
C GLY A 211 1.05 -58.44 -0.80
N ALA A 212 2.26 -58.75 -0.31
CA ALA A 212 3.28 -57.74 -0.03
C ALA A 212 3.80 -57.06 -1.32
N PRO A 213 4.17 -55.77 -1.28
CA PRO A 213 4.73 -55.08 -2.44
C PRO A 213 6.05 -55.73 -2.89
N VAL A 214 6.18 -56.05 -4.18
CA VAL A 214 7.42 -56.55 -4.76
C VAL A 214 8.44 -55.42 -4.83
N ASP A 215 9.66 -55.60 -4.28
CA ASP A 215 10.72 -54.61 -4.40
C ASP A 215 11.06 -54.41 -5.89
N PRO A 216 10.97 -53.18 -6.44
CA PRO A 216 11.33 -52.88 -7.82
C PRO A 216 12.75 -53.30 -8.22
N ARG A 217 13.65 -53.51 -7.25
CA ARG A 217 15.03 -53.98 -7.47
C ARG A 217 15.17 -55.50 -7.49
N SER A 218 14.10 -56.24 -7.20
CA SER A 218 14.14 -57.71 -7.22
C SER A 218 14.54 -58.21 -8.60
N PRO A 219 15.47 -59.18 -8.72
CA PRO A 219 15.84 -59.72 -10.00
C PRO A 219 14.72 -60.61 -10.56
N VAL A 220 14.48 -60.47 -11.86
CA VAL A 220 13.63 -61.33 -12.65
C VAL A 220 14.49 -61.97 -13.72
N VAL A 221 14.38 -63.29 -13.84
CA VAL A 221 14.90 -64.01 -15.00
C VAL A 221 13.76 -64.11 -15.99
N CYS A 222 13.70 -63.19 -16.95
CA CYS A 222 12.62 -63.15 -17.92
C CYS A 222 12.65 -64.41 -18.80
N PHE A 223 11.50 -65.10 -18.90
CA PHE A 223 11.31 -66.23 -19.80
C PHE A 223 10.19 -65.90 -20.80
N ASP A 224 10.55 -65.28 -21.94
CA ASP A 224 9.70 -65.36 -23.15
C ASP A 224 10.24 -64.75 -24.47
N GLU A 225 11.48 -64.29 -24.55
CA GLU A 225 11.95 -63.74 -25.84
C GLU A 225 12.61 -64.75 -26.79
N HIS A 226 12.53 -66.06 -26.52
CA HIS A 226 13.02 -67.07 -27.48
C HIS A 226 12.19 -68.37 -27.45
N GLN A 227 10.98 -68.32 -28.00
CA GLN A 227 9.93 -69.37 -28.05
C GLN A 227 10.29 -70.66 -28.83
N ARG A 228 11.56 -71.08 -28.88
CA ARG A 228 11.96 -72.42 -29.39
C ARG A 228 12.27 -73.42 -28.27
N LEU A 229 12.00 -73.05 -27.02
CA LEU A 229 12.40 -73.82 -25.83
C LEU A 229 11.29 -74.72 -25.26
N LEU A 230 10.02 -74.36 -25.46
CA LEU A 230 8.91 -75.19 -24.97
C LEU A 230 8.73 -76.49 -25.77
N ASP A 231 9.36 -76.60 -26.95
CA ASP A 231 9.40 -77.82 -27.74
C ASP A 231 10.56 -78.77 -27.36
N ALA A 232 11.43 -78.40 -26.41
CA ALA A 232 12.56 -79.24 -25.99
C ALA A 232 12.88 -79.09 -24.49
N ALA A 233 12.09 -79.76 -23.64
CA ALA A 233 12.52 -80.09 -22.29
C ALA A 233 13.79 -80.95 -22.36
N GLY A 234 14.93 -80.42 -21.92
CA GLY A 234 16.25 -81.08 -21.99
C GLY A 234 17.34 -80.34 -22.78
N SER A 235 17.10 -79.10 -23.23
CA SER A 235 18.13 -78.29 -23.89
C SER A 235 19.07 -77.57 -22.90
N GLU A 236 20.30 -77.32 -23.34
CA GLU A 236 21.32 -76.51 -22.64
C GLU A 236 20.75 -75.17 -22.12
N ARG A 237 19.84 -74.56 -22.89
CA ARG A 237 19.24 -73.26 -22.54
C ARG A 237 18.27 -73.32 -21.36
N ALA A 238 17.59 -74.44 -21.13
CA ALA A 238 16.74 -74.63 -19.95
C ALA A 238 17.58 -74.78 -18.67
N ALA A 239 18.72 -75.48 -18.77
CA ALA A 239 19.68 -75.58 -17.69
C ALA A 239 20.33 -74.22 -17.36
N LEU A 240 20.69 -73.41 -18.37
CA LEU A 240 21.16 -72.04 -18.16
C LEU A 240 20.14 -71.17 -17.44
N TRP A 241 18.85 -71.37 -17.69
CA TRP A 241 17.79 -70.60 -17.05
C TRP A 241 17.71 -70.91 -15.55
N GLU A 242 17.66 -72.17 -15.14
CA GLU A 242 17.63 -72.53 -13.72
C GLU A 242 18.91 -72.08 -13.01
N LEU A 243 20.08 -72.28 -13.64
CA LEU A 243 21.35 -71.81 -13.11
C LEU A 243 21.37 -70.27 -12.96
N ALA A 244 20.79 -69.54 -13.91
CA ALA A 244 20.67 -68.09 -13.83
C ALA A 244 19.72 -67.64 -12.72
N ARG A 245 18.65 -68.40 -12.42
CA ARG A 245 17.75 -68.11 -11.30
C ARG A 245 18.45 -68.29 -9.96
N GLU A 246 19.17 -69.39 -9.80
CA GLU A 246 19.95 -69.63 -8.59
C GLU A 246 21.07 -68.60 -8.42
N ALA A 247 21.76 -68.25 -9.52
CA ALA A 247 22.76 -67.18 -9.53
C ALA A 247 22.20 -65.79 -9.26
N ALA A 248 20.97 -65.50 -9.71
CA ALA A 248 20.28 -64.25 -9.43
C ALA A 248 19.85 -64.13 -7.96
N ALA A 249 19.44 -65.25 -7.35
CA ALA A 249 19.09 -65.34 -5.92
C ALA A 249 20.33 -65.29 -5.00
N ALA A 250 21.49 -65.72 -5.48
CA ALA A 250 22.74 -65.69 -4.73
C ALA A 250 23.41 -64.30 -4.81
N GLU A 251 23.45 -63.54 -3.71
CA GLU A 251 24.21 -62.29 -3.64
C GLU A 251 25.71 -62.55 -3.84
N ALA A 252 26.35 -61.84 -4.77
CA ALA A 252 27.80 -61.90 -4.91
C ALA A 252 28.45 -61.10 -3.76
N PRO A 253 29.37 -61.67 -2.98
CA PRO A 253 30.10 -60.92 -1.96
C PRO A 253 30.92 -59.80 -2.61
N GLY A 254 30.71 -58.55 -2.19
CA GLY A 254 31.55 -57.41 -2.61
C GLY A 254 31.08 -56.62 -3.83
N LEU A 255 29.86 -56.85 -4.33
CA LEU A 255 29.19 -55.93 -5.27
C LEU A 255 28.31 -54.91 -4.52
N ASP A 256 28.89 -54.20 -3.54
CA ASP A 256 28.18 -53.18 -2.76
C ASP A 256 27.87 -51.92 -3.60
N GLU A 257 26.73 -51.29 -3.29
CA GLU A 257 26.23 -50.07 -3.93
C GLU A 257 27.36 -49.07 -4.14
N ALA A 258 27.61 -48.69 -5.40
CA ALA A 258 28.45 -47.54 -5.70
C ALA A 258 27.82 -46.30 -5.05
N THR A 259 28.24 -45.98 -3.83
CA THR A 259 28.04 -44.66 -3.25
C THR A 259 28.71 -43.69 -4.22
N PRO A 260 27.96 -42.78 -4.87
CA PRO A 260 28.59 -41.82 -5.77
C PRO A 260 29.58 -41.04 -4.92
N GLU A 261 30.87 -41.10 -5.29
CA GLU A 261 31.92 -40.39 -4.58
C GLU A 261 31.49 -38.94 -4.38
N ARG A 262 31.24 -38.55 -3.12
CA ARG A 262 30.91 -37.17 -2.74
C ARG A 262 32.18 -36.31 -2.77
N GLY A 263 32.87 -36.26 -3.90
CA GLY A 263 33.85 -35.22 -4.21
C GLY A 263 33.21 -33.85 -4.51
N GLY A 264 31.90 -33.81 -4.76
CA GLY A 264 31.15 -32.59 -5.08
C GLY A 264 30.65 -31.78 -3.87
N GLY A 265 30.68 -32.33 -2.65
CA GLY A 265 30.06 -31.72 -1.47
C GLY A 265 30.66 -30.35 -1.12
N ALA A 266 31.98 -30.26 -1.05
CA ALA A 266 32.65 -28.99 -0.74
C ALA A 266 32.39 -27.93 -1.82
N ARG A 267 32.44 -28.30 -3.11
CA ARG A 267 32.17 -27.37 -4.22
C ARG A 267 30.73 -26.88 -4.21
N ALA A 268 29.75 -27.75 -3.93
CA ALA A 268 28.34 -27.36 -3.81
C ALA A 268 28.10 -26.34 -2.69
N TRP A 269 28.75 -26.49 -1.53
CA TRP A 269 28.68 -25.50 -0.44
C TRP A 269 29.34 -24.18 -0.81
N TRP A 270 30.46 -24.21 -1.54
CA TRP A 270 31.09 -23.00 -2.09
C TRP A 270 30.18 -22.28 -3.11
N TRP A 271 29.50 -23.02 -3.99
CA TRP A 271 28.57 -22.45 -4.97
C TRP A 271 27.27 -21.92 -4.34
N LEU A 272 26.76 -22.60 -3.31
CA LEU A 272 25.64 -22.10 -2.50
C LEU A 272 26.03 -20.81 -1.77
N GLY A 273 27.24 -20.77 -1.20
CA GLY A 273 27.81 -19.58 -0.56
C GLY A 273 27.96 -18.40 -1.53
N LEU A 274 28.46 -18.65 -2.74
CA LEU A 274 28.58 -17.62 -3.77
C LEU A 274 27.22 -17.11 -4.24
N SER A 275 26.24 -18.01 -4.43
CA SER A 275 24.87 -17.64 -4.84
C SER A 275 24.16 -16.81 -3.76
N LEU A 276 24.32 -17.17 -2.49
CA LEU A 276 23.81 -16.41 -1.35
C LEU A 276 24.52 -15.06 -1.19
N ALA A 277 25.83 -14.99 -1.43
CA ALA A 277 26.58 -13.74 -1.43
C ALA A 277 26.12 -12.80 -2.56
N CYS A 278 25.93 -13.32 -3.78
CA CYS A 278 25.38 -12.56 -4.91
C CYS A 278 23.95 -12.07 -4.64
N ALA A 279 23.09 -12.90 -4.04
CA ALA A 279 21.74 -12.50 -3.64
C ALA A 279 21.78 -11.42 -2.54
N GLY A 280 22.70 -11.52 -1.58
CA GLY A 280 22.93 -10.51 -0.54
C GLY A 280 23.40 -9.17 -1.11
N VAL A 281 24.34 -9.19 -2.06
CA VAL A 281 24.80 -7.99 -2.80
C VAL A 281 23.68 -7.41 -3.66
N GLY A 282 22.88 -8.25 -4.31
CA GLY A 282 21.70 -7.84 -5.08
C GLY A 282 20.64 -7.16 -4.20
N LEU A 283 20.38 -7.70 -3.00
CA LEU A 283 19.46 -7.13 -2.03
C LEU A 283 19.99 -5.82 -1.43
N ALA A 284 21.28 -5.77 -1.08
CA ALA A 284 21.95 -4.57 -0.60
C ALA A 284 21.99 -3.47 -1.66
N GLY A 285 22.30 -3.82 -2.92
CA GLY A 285 22.26 -2.94 -4.08
C GLY A 285 20.86 -2.45 -4.40
N ALA A 286 19.84 -3.31 -4.30
CA ALA A 286 18.43 -2.93 -4.44
C ALA A 286 17.99 -1.98 -3.33
N ARG A 287 18.40 -2.22 -2.07
CA ARG A 287 18.16 -1.32 -0.94
C ARG A 287 18.91 0.01 -1.09
N LEU A 288 20.16 -0.01 -1.53
CA LEU A 288 20.96 1.20 -1.76
C LEU A 288 20.40 1.99 -2.95
N ARG A 289 19.95 1.33 -4.01
CA ARG A 289 19.31 1.96 -5.17
C ARG A 289 17.90 2.44 -4.85
N ALA A 290 17.16 1.75 -3.97
CA ALA A 290 15.89 2.23 -3.43
C ALA A 290 16.09 3.41 -2.49
N ARG A 291 17.14 3.43 -1.65
CA ARG A 291 17.52 4.58 -0.83
C ARG A 291 17.99 5.74 -1.70
N ARG A 292 18.86 5.51 -2.69
CA ARG A 292 19.31 6.51 -3.66
C ARG A 292 18.19 6.99 -4.57
N ARG A 293 17.23 6.14 -4.94
CA ARG A 293 16.02 6.55 -5.67
C ARG A 293 15.05 7.29 -4.78
N ALA A 294 14.83 6.88 -3.54
CA ALA A 294 14.03 7.63 -2.58
C ALA A 294 14.69 8.97 -2.24
N GLN A 295 16.03 9.03 -2.21
CA GLN A 295 16.81 10.24 -2.04
C GLN A 295 16.82 11.08 -3.32
N ALA A 296 16.87 10.47 -4.51
CA ALA A 296 16.74 11.15 -5.80
C ALA A 296 15.28 11.55 -6.11
N GLU A 297 14.28 10.87 -5.56
CA GLU A 297 12.85 11.19 -5.61
C GLU A 297 12.55 12.26 -4.57
N ARG A 298 13.19 12.26 -3.39
CA ARG A 298 13.20 13.42 -2.48
C ARG A 298 13.86 14.61 -3.17
N GLN A 299 15.02 14.43 -3.78
CA GLN A 299 15.71 15.46 -4.56
C GLN A 299 14.99 15.84 -5.86
N ARG A 300 14.11 15.00 -6.43
CA ARG A 300 13.26 15.31 -7.60
C ARG A 300 11.90 15.88 -7.21
N SER A 301 11.40 15.58 -6.01
CA SER A 301 10.31 16.29 -5.35
C SER A 301 10.78 17.65 -4.81
N GLU A 302 12.08 17.79 -4.53
CA GLU A 302 12.77 19.05 -4.22
C GLU A 302 13.35 19.72 -5.47
N ALA A 303 13.50 19.01 -6.60
CA ALA A 303 13.86 19.62 -7.87
C ALA A 303 12.64 20.40 -8.35
N PRO A 304 12.77 21.70 -8.62
CA PRO A 304 11.64 22.48 -9.08
C PRO A 304 11.20 21.93 -10.43
N GLY A 305 10.06 21.23 -10.47
CA GLY A 305 9.29 21.18 -11.70
C GLY A 305 8.98 22.62 -12.12
N GLU A 306 8.76 22.86 -13.39
CA GLU A 306 8.44 24.19 -13.94
C GLU A 306 7.20 24.85 -13.28
N GLN A 307 6.42 24.08 -12.49
CA GLN A 307 5.31 24.54 -11.64
C GLN A 307 5.65 24.70 -10.14
N ALA A 308 6.83 24.27 -9.68
CA ALA A 308 7.31 24.38 -8.29
C ALA A 308 8.19 25.63 -8.04
N ALA A 309 8.30 26.52 -9.04
CA ALA A 309 8.96 27.81 -8.89
C ALA A 309 8.15 28.80 -8.01
N ALA A 310 6.90 28.48 -7.67
CA ALA A 310 6.13 29.22 -6.67
C ALA A 310 6.42 28.63 -5.28
N GLY A 311 7.01 29.43 -4.37
CA GLY A 311 7.14 29.06 -2.95
C GLY A 311 5.79 28.74 -2.29
N PRO A 312 5.75 28.36 -1.00
CA PRO A 312 4.48 28.16 -0.32
C PRO A 312 3.61 29.42 -0.47
N VAL A 313 2.34 29.25 -0.80
CA VAL A 313 1.42 30.39 -0.92
C VAL A 313 1.20 30.96 0.48
N LEU A 314 1.89 32.07 0.78
CA LEU A 314 1.87 32.70 2.10
C LEU A 314 0.76 33.75 2.24
N ARG A 315 0.27 34.32 1.14
CA ARG A 315 -0.79 35.34 1.14
C ARG A 315 -1.96 34.89 0.27
N PRO A 316 -3.23 35.12 0.67
CA PRO A 316 -4.37 34.85 -0.18
C PRO A 316 -4.36 35.73 -1.42
N ALA A 317 -5.09 35.30 -2.45
CA ALA A 317 -5.41 36.17 -3.56
C ALA A 317 -6.18 37.38 -3.04
N GLU A 318 -5.73 38.59 -3.38
CA GLU A 318 -6.38 39.85 -2.98
C GLU A 318 -7.80 39.98 -3.57
N HIS A 319 -8.09 39.24 -4.64
CA HIS A 319 -9.34 39.33 -5.40
C HIS A 319 -10.14 38.03 -5.33
N ARG A 320 -11.46 38.16 -5.21
CA ARG A 320 -12.39 37.02 -5.18
C ARG A 320 -12.44 36.42 -6.58
N ARG A 321 -12.24 35.10 -6.69
CA ARG A 321 -12.40 34.39 -7.96
C ARG A 321 -13.81 33.83 -8.04
N LEU A 322 -14.61 34.28 -8.99
CA LEU A 322 -16.02 33.89 -9.14
C LEU A 322 -16.25 33.22 -10.50
N PRO A 323 -17.17 32.23 -10.57
CA PRO A 323 -17.58 31.65 -11.83
C PRO A 323 -18.49 32.63 -12.59
N THR A 324 -18.09 33.00 -13.80
CA THR A 324 -18.91 33.72 -14.77
C THR A 324 -19.49 32.72 -15.75
N ILE A 325 -20.81 32.79 -15.97
CA ILE A 325 -21.55 31.81 -16.80
C ILE A 325 -22.14 32.52 -18.00
N ASP A 326 -21.81 32.04 -19.19
CA ASP A 326 -22.47 32.44 -20.43
C ASP A 326 -23.77 31.64 -20.60
N ALA A 327 -24.89 32.33 -20.33
CA ALA A 327 -26.22 31.76 -20.44
C ALA A 327 -26.58 31.33 -21.87
N THR A 328 -25.93 31.87 -22.91
CA THR A 328 -26.26 31.57 -24.32
C THR A 328 -25.67 30.24 -24.78
N THR A 329 -24.54 29.84 -24.20
CA THR A 329 -23.86 28.58 -24.52
C THR A 329 -24.10 27.48 -23.47
N CYS A 330 -24.67 27.84 -22.32
CA CYS A 330 -24.97 26.91 -21.23
C CYS A 330 -26.03 25.87 -21.67
N ILE A 331 -25.67 24.59 -21.59
CA ILE A 331 -26.56 23.48 -21.97
C ILE A 331 -27.39 22.91 -20.80
N GLY A 332 -27.32 23.52 -19.61
CA GLY A 332 -28.12 23.08 -18.46
C GLY A 332 -27.80 21.70 -17.88
N CYS A 333 -26.63 21.13 -18.19
CA CYS A 333 -26.28 19.74 -17.85
C CYS A 333 -26.05 19.43 -16.35
N ASN A 334 -26.21 20.42 -15.46
CA ASN A 334 -26.00 20.33 -14.01
C ASN A 334 -24.56 19.99 -13.53
N ALA A 335 -23.62 19.72 -14.43
CA ALA A 335 -22.30 19.22 -14.06
C ALA A 335 -21.49 20.17 -13.13
N CYS A 336 -21.63 21.49 -13.30
CA CYS A 336 -20.97 22.48 -12.46
C CYS A 336 -21.60 22.60 -11.06
N VAL A 337 -22.92 22.41 -10.96
CA VAL A 337 -23.67 22.38 -9.69
C VAL A 337 -23.20 21.19 -8.87
N ASP A 338 -23.15 20.01 -9.47
CA ASP A 338 -22.70 18.78 -8.79
C ASP A 338 -21.20 18.82 -8.41
N ALA A 339 -20.39 19.50 -9.21
CA ALA A 339 -18.96 19.65 -8.94
C ALA A 339 -18.64 20.68 -7.85
N CYS A 340 -19.58 21.54 -7.44
CA CYS A 340 -19.32 22.60 -6.49
C CYS A 340 -19.40 22.10 -5.04
N PRO A 341 -18.29 22.01 -4.28
CA PRO A 341 -18.33 21.49 -2.91
C PRO A 341 -19.08 22.42 -1.92
N TYR A 342 -19.27 23.68 -2.31
CA TYR A 342 -19.93 24.73 -1.53
C TYR A 342 -21.37 25.01 -2.00
N ASP A 343 -21.87 24.26 -2.99
CA ASP A 343 -23.22 24.36 -3.53
C ASP A 343 -23.62 25.77 -4.01
N VAL A 344 -22.66 26.60 -4.45
CA VAL A 344 -22.92 28.03 -4.77
C VAL A 344 -23.61 28.25 -6.11
N LEU A 345 -23.65 27.21 -6.94
CA LEU A 345 -24.26 27.18 -8.26
C LEU A 345 -25.63 26.50 -8.20
N GLU A 346 -26.59 27.00 -8.96
CA GLU A 346 -27.93 26.42 -9.10
C GLU A 346 -28.34 26.38 -10.57
N LEU A 347 -29.23 25.47 -10.95
CA LEU A 347 -29.94 25.55 -12.23
C LEU A 347 -31.23 26.34 -12.04
N ARG A 348 -31.40 27.41 -12.82
CA ARG A 348 -32.65 28.17 -12.93
C ARG A 348 -33.05 28.19 -14.40
N ALA A 349 -34.27 27.73 -14.70
CA ALA A 349 -34.78 27.63 -16.06
C ALA A 349 -33.77 26.99 -17.05
N TYR A 350 -33.17 25.87 -16.64
CA TYR A 350 -32.16 25.12 -17.42
C TYR A 350 -30.83 25.85 -17.69
N VAL A 351 -30.57 26.98 -17.04
CA VAL A 351 -29.26 27.68 -17.10
C VAL A 351 -28.61 27.66 -15.73
N ALA A 352 -27.30 27.42 -15.68
CA ALA A 352 -26.54 27.50 -14.45
C ALA A 352 -26.37 28.96 -14.03
N VAL A 353 -26.60 29.26 -12.75
CA VAL A 353 -26.44 30.60 -12.16
C VAL A 353 -25.61 30.52 -10.88
N LEU A 354 -24.84 31.57 -10.62
CA LEU A 354 -24.17 31.76 -9.33
C LEU A 354 -25.18 32.30 -8.32
N ALA A 355 -25.79 31.40 -7.55
CA ALA A 355 -26.84 31.74 -6.61
C ALA A 355 -26.31 32.30 -5.28
N ARG A 356 -25.10 31.87 -4.87
CA ARG A 356 -24.49 32.27 -3.58
C ARG A 356 -23.03 32.70 -3.78
N PRO A 357 -22.78 33.87 -4.39
CA PRO A 357 -21.42 34.35 -4.66
C PRO A 357 -20.56 34.46 -3.39
N ASP A 358 -21.16 34.79 -2.25
CA ASP A 358 -20.43 34.97 -0.99
C ASP A 358 -19.84 33.69 -0.40
N ASP A 359 -20.44 32.54 -0.73
CA ASP A 359 -19.99 31.23 -0.28
C ASP A 359 -18.89 30.65 -1.18
N CYS A 360 -18.53 31.34 -2.27
CA CYS A 360 -17.61 30.82 -3.27
C CYS A 360 -16.15 30.96 -2.81
N CYS A 361 -15.43 29.84 -2.74
CA CYS A 361 -14.00 29.81 -2.39
C CYS A 361 -13.06 29.90 -3.60
N GLY A 362 -13.56 30.22 -4.79
CA GLY A 362 -12.72 30.42 -5.99
C GLY A 362 -12.01 29.19 -6.54
N LEU A 363 -12.48 27.99 -6.21
CA LEU A 363 -12.01 26.73 -6.81
C LEU A 363 -12.44 26.64 -8.29
N SER A 364 -11.61 26.07 -9.15
CA SER A 364 -11.90 25.91 -10.58
C SER A 364 -12.58 24.59 -10.96
N LEU A 365 -13.12 23.84 -9.99
CA LEU A 365 -13.76 22.54 -10.25
C LEU A 365 -14.97 22.66 -11.19
N CYS A 366 -15.78 23.70 -11.01
CA CYS A 366 -16.96 23.95 -11.84
C CYS A 366 -16.60 24.29 -13.30
N GLU A 367 -15.51 25.03 -13.51
CA GLU A 367 -14.96 25.34 -14.84
C GLU A 367 -14.38 24.08 -15.49
N GLN A 368 -13.58 23.30 -14.77
CA GLN A 368 -13.02 22.04 -15.25
C GLN A 368 -14.10 21.00 -15.64
N ARG A 369 -15.28 21.07 -15.01
CA ARG A 369 -16.38 20.13 -15.28
C ARG A 369 -17.34 20.62 -16.36
N CYS A 370 -17.24 21.87 -16.81
CA CYS A 370 -18.12 22.42 -17.82
C CYS A 370 -17.80 21.82 -19.20
N PRO A 371 -18.68 20.98 -19.79
CA PRO A 371 -18.34 20.24 -21.01
C PRO A 371 -18.23 21.14 -22.24
N ASN A 372 -18.95 22.26 -22.26
CA ASN A 372 -18.99 23.21 -23.38
C ASN A 372 -18.23 24.52 -23.07
N GLY A 373 -17.54 24.61 -21.93
CA GLY A 373 -16.78 25.81 -21.55
C GLY A 373 -17.61 27.06 -21.23
N SER A 374 -18.93 26.95 -21.10
CA SER A 374 -19.85 28.07 -20.79
C SER A 374 -19.69 28.68 -19.40
N LEU A 375 -18.75 28.18 -18.59
CA LEU A 375 -18.44 28.68 -17.26
C LEU A 375 -16.93 28.83 -17.17
N VAL A 376 -16.48 30.04 -16.84
CA VAL A 376 -15.07 30.38 -16.63
C VAL A 376 -14.88 31.02 -15.27
N ILE A 377 -13.74 30.80 -14.63
CA ILE A 377 -13.41 31.48 -13.37
C ILE A 377 -12.73 32.81 -13.70
N GLN A 378 -13.33 33.92 -13.28
CA GLN A 378 -12.78 35.26 -13.44
C GLN A 378 -12.37 35.84 -12.10
N GLU A 379 -11.35 36.70 -12.11
CA GLU A 379 -11.05 37.57 -10.98
C GLU A 379 -12.10 38.67 -10.91
N GLY A 380 -12.72 38.80 -9.74
CA GLY A 380 -13.72 39.80 -9.42
C GLY A 380 -13.21 40.81 -8.41
N GLU A 381 -14.13 41.38 -7.63
CA GLU A 381 -13.85 42.41 -6.63
C GLU A 381 -12.88 41.93 -5.55
N ARG A 382 -12.17 42.89 -4.93
CA ARG A 382 -11.27 42.64 -3.80
C ARG A 382 -12.04 41.95 -2.67
N LEU A 383 -11.44 40.95 -2.04
CA LEU A 383 -12.07 40.27 -0.91
C LEU A 383 -12.23 41.27 0.24
N PRO A 384 -13.46 41.58 0.69
CA PRO A 384 -13.66 42.47 1.83
C PRO A 384 -13.23 41.76 3.12
N GLU A 385 -12.76 42.53 4.11
CA GLU A 385 -12.48 42.07 5.47
C GLU A 385 -11.30 41.08 5.63
N LEU A 386 -10.25 41.20 4.82
CA LEU A 386 -8.98 40.51 5.06
C LEU A 386 -7.96 41.41 5.77
N PRO A 387 -7.18 40.88 6.74
CA PRO A 387 -6.08 41.64 7.33
C PRO A 387 -5.05 42.08 6.29
N ARG A 388 -4.66 43.36 6.34
CA ARG A 388 -3.58 43.89 5.50
C ARG A 388 -2.21 43.48 6.07
N ILE A 389 -1.52 42.55 5.41
CA ILE A 389 -0.24 41.99 5.86
C ILE A 389 0.87 42.08 4.80
N ASP A 390 2.12 42.14 5.25
CA ASP A 390 3.31 42.05 4.39
C ASP A 390 3.79 40.60 4.16
N ASP A 391 4.94 40.44 3.49
CA ASP A 391 5.55 39.14 3.20
C ASP A 391 6.09 38.41 4.44
N ASP A 392 6.33 39.14 5.53
CA ASP A 392 6.70 38.59 6.84
C ASP A 392 5.46 38.28 7.69
N LEU A 393 4.28 38.40 7.08
CA LEU A 393 2.97 38.20 7.70
C LEU A 393 2.71 39.18 8.86
N GLN A 394 3.41 40.31 8.90
CA GLN A 394 3.16 41.39 9.84
C GLN A 394 2.00 42.25 9.34
N ALA A 395 1.13 42.70 10.24
CA ALA A 395 0.09 43.66 9.92
C ALA A 395 0.69 45.04 9.58
N LEU A 396 0.33 45.60 8.41
CA LEU A 396 0.89 46.85 7.91
C LEU A 396 0.62 48.05 8.84
N GLY A 397 -0.49 48.03 9.60
CA GLY A 397 -0.88 49.08 10.56
C GLY A 397 -0.47 48.81 12.02
N ALA A 398 0.07 47.63 12.33
CA ALA A 398 0.33 47.21 13.71
C ALA A 398 1.74 46.60 13.87
N PRO A 399 2.77 47.45 14.08
CA PRO A 399 4.14 46.99 14.22
C PRO A 399 4.31 45.98 15.36
N GLY A 400 4.91 44.84 15.03
CA GLY A 400 5.13 43.73 15.95
C GLY A 400 3.95 42.76 16.13
N VAL A 401 2.84 42.99 15.41
CA VAL A 401 1.70 42.07 15.32
C VAL A 401 1.75 41.31 14.01
N HIS A 402 1.84 39.99 14.07
CA HIS A 402 1.85 39.10 12.92
C HIS A 402 0.60 38.22 12.89
N LEU A 403 0.22 37.70 11.72
CA LEU A 403 -0.96 36.87 11.52
C LEU A 403 -0.64 35.60 10.73
N ALA A 404 -1.13 34.45 11.18
CA ALA A 404 -0.94 33.18 10.48
C ALA A 404 -2.16 32.26 10.61
N GLY A 405 -2.33 31.38 9.63
CA GLY A 405 -3.47 30.47 9.52
C GLY A 405 -4.65 31.08 8.77
N ASP A 406 -5.81 30.44 8.92
CA ASP A 406 -7.04 30.80 8.20
C ASP A 406 -7.43 32.28 8.34
N ILE A 407 -7.01 32.95 9.42
CA ILE A 407 -7.25 34.38 9.65
C ILE A 407 -6.70 35.26 8.52
N THR A 408 -5.65 34.81 7.86
CA THR A 408 -5.05 35.50 6.71
C THR A 408 -5.93 35.43 5.47
N GLY A 409 -6.87 34.47 5.37
CA GLY A 409 -7.71 34.25 4.18
C GLY A 409 -7.34 33.02 3.34
N LEU A 410 -6.40 32.19 3.81
CA LEU A 410 -5.98 30.94 3.15
C LEU A 410 -6.44 29.70 3.95
N PRO A 411 -7.69 29.23 3.79
CA PRO A 411 -8.25 28.16 4.62
C PRO A 411 -7.73 26.77 4.22
N LEU A 412 -6.53 26.42 4.68
CA LEU A 412 -5.93 25.09 4.55
C LEU A 412 -4.98 24.81 5.71
N ILE A 413 -5.09 23.64 6.36
CA ILE A 413 -4.22 23.23 7.47
C ILE A 413 -2.73 23.30 7.05
N ARG A 414 -2.40 22.94 5.81
CA ARG A 414 -1.05 23.03 5.23
C ARG A 414 -0.54 24.46 5.19
N ASN A 415 -1.35 25.39 4.66
CA ASN A 415 -0.97 26.81 4.59
C ASN A 415 -0.80 27.39 5.99
N ALA A 416 -1.68 27.02 6.92
CA ALA A 416 -1.58 27.43 8.31
C ALA A 416 -0.26 26.98 8.96
N ILE A 417 0.15 25.72 8.76
CA ILE A 417 1.44 25.20 9.26
C ILE A 417 2.61 25.98 8.65
N ASN A 418 2.61 26.17 7.33
CA ASN A 418 3.68 26.88 6.63
C ASN A 418 3.77 28.35 7.07
N GLN A 419 2.65 29.06 7.16
CA GLN A 419 2.59 30.45 7.63
C GLN A 419 3.06 30.58 9.09
N GLY A 420 2.68 29.65 9.96
CA GLY A 420 3.12 29.67 11.36
C GLY A 420 4.65 29.59 11.49
N ALA A 421 5.28 28.66 10.76
CA ALA A 421 6.74 28.55 10.74
C ALA A 421 7.42 29.76 10.07
N HIS A 422 6.87 30.25 8.95
CA HIS A 422 7.38 31.41 8.23
C HIS A 422 7.38 32.69 9.09
N ALA A 423 6.23 33.01 9.71
CA ALA A 423 6.09 34.19 10.56
C ALA A 423 7.11 34.17 11.71
N VAL A 424 7.32 33.01 12.35
CA VAL A 424 8.30 32.90 13.43
C VAL A 424 9.73 33.02 12.94
N GLY A 425 10.03 32.50 11.75
CA GLY A 425 11.32 32.73 11.09
C GLY A 425 11.61 34.22 10.92
N ALA A 426 10.68 34.96 10.31
CA ALA A 426 10.80 36.40 10.12
C ALA A 426 10.92 37.16 11.45
N ILE A 427 10.11 36.80 12.45
CA ILE A 427 10.18 37.36 13.81
C ILE A 427 11.56 37.13 14.44
N ALA A 428 12.10 35.92 14.35
CA ALA A 428 13.40 35.59 14.93
C ALA A 428 14.53 36.39 14.27
N ASP A 429 14.51 36.49 12.95
CA ASP A 429 15.53 37.21 12.18
C ASP A 429 15.45 38.73 12.46
N ALA A 430 14.23 39.30 12.54
CA ALA A 430 14.01 40.69 12.93
C ALA A 430 14.53 40.97 14.35
N LEU A 431 14.15 40.14 15.34
CA LEU A 431 14.61 40.29 16.73
C LEU A 431 16.13 40.15 16.87
N ALA A 432 16.77 39.29 16.06
CA ALA A 432 18.22 39.17 16.03
C ALA A 432 18.90 40.44 15.50
N SER A 433 18.30 41.10 14.49
CA SER A 433 18.80 42.35 13.92
C SER A 433 18.59 43.57 14.86
N GLU A 434 17.49 43.58 15.62
CA GLU A 434 17.11 44.68 16.52
C GLU A 434 17.81 44.64 17.88
N ARG A 435 18.46 43.52 18.23
CA ARG A 435 19.20 43.34 19.49
C ARG A 435 20.72 43.54 19.28
N PRO A 436 21.26 44.77 19.22
CA PRO A 436 22.69 44.93 19.44
C PRO A 436 23.01 44.51 20.89
N ARG A 437 24.03 43.65 21.05
CA ARG A 437 24.53 43.04 22.30
C ARG A 437 24.73 44.00 23.50
N ALA A 438 24.61 45.32 23.30
CA ALA A 438 24.74 46.35 24.32
C ALA A 438 23.45 46.68 25.11
N ALA A 439 22.24 46.34 24.61
CA ALA A 439 20.97 46.71 25.26
C ALA A 439 20.58 45.82 26.45
N LEU A 440 21.17 44.63 26.59
CA LEU A 440 20.97 43.70 27.72
C LEU A 440 21.50 44.24 29.07
N ARG A 441 22.19 45.38 29.09
CA ARG A 441 22.79 45.97 30.30
C ARG A 441 21.87 46.90 31.11
N ARG A 442 20.66 47.22 30.64
CA ARG A 442 19.75 48.17 31.33
C ARG A 442 18.44 47.51 31.79
N GLY A 443 18.55 46.55 32.71
CA GLY A 443 17.60 46.29 33.81
C GLY A 443 16.12 45.98 33.54
N ALA A 444 15.62 46.01 32.31
CA ALA A 444 14.24 45.69 32.00
C ALA A 444 14.18 44.54 31.00
N THR A 445 13.97 43.34 31.52
CA THR A 445 13.78 42.12 30.74
C THR A 445 12.33 42.05 30.31
N LEU A 446 12.06 41.98 29.01
CA LEU A 446 10.77 41.48 28.51
C LEU A 446 10.55 40.07 29.06
N ASP A 447 9.33 39.74 29.45
CA ASP A 447 8.99 38.40 29.92
C ASP A 447 9.18 37.38 28.79
N LEU A 448 8.71 37.74 27.58
CA LEU A 448 8.71 36.88 26.40
C LEU A 448 9.25 37.61 25.18
N ASP A 449 9.80 36.85 24.24
CA ASP A 449 10.14 37.32 22.90
C ASP A 449 8.89 37.28 22.01
N LEU A 450 8.06 36.24 22.16
CA LEU A 450 6.88 36.01 21.34
C LEU A 450 5.69 35.49 22.16
N VAL A 451 4.51 36.09 21.99
CA VAL A 451 3.23 35.47 22.40
C VAL A 451 2.51 34.96 21.16
N ILE A 452 2.05 33.71 21.19
CA ILE A 452 1.28 33.08 20.11
C ILE A 452 -0.17 32.94 20.59
N VAL A 453 -1.13 33.47 19.83
CA VAL A 453 -2.56 33.45 20.20
C VAL A 453 -3.28 32.39 19.38
N GLY A 454 -3.65 31.29 20.03
CA GLY A 454 -4.32 30.13 19.44
C GLY A 454 -3.37 28.95 19.20
N ALA A 455 -3.77 27.76 19.62
CA ALA A 455 -3.05 26.50 19.46
C ALA A 455 -3.66 25.62 18.35
N GLY A 456 -4.07 26.26 17.25
CA GLY A 456 -4.42 25.58 16.01
C GLY A 456 -3.19 25.13 15.21
N PRO A 457 -3.35 24.66 13.95
CA PRO A 457 -2.23 24.18 13.14
C PRO A 457 -1.10 25.21 12.98
N ALA A 458 -1.46 26.48 12.74
CA ALA A 458 -0.49 27.58 12.65
C ALA A 458 0.23 27.83 13.97
N GLY A 459 -0.51 27.86 15.09
CA GLY A 459 0.05 28.14 16.41
C GLY A 459 0.98 27.04 16.91
N ILE A 460 0.63 25.77 16.69
CA ILE A 460 1.50 24.63 17.03
C ILE A 460 2.77 24.67 16.17
N SER A 461 2.65 24.97 14.87
CA SER A 461 3.80 25.12 13.97
C SER A 461 4.72 26.27 14.40
N ALA A 462 4.13 27.42 14.73
CA ALA A 462 4.83 28.57 15.26
C ALA A 462 5.55 28.26 16.58
N ALA A 463 4.92 27.52 17.49
CA ALA A 463 5.51 27.12 18.76
C ALA A 463 6.74 26.21 18.56
N LEU A 464 6.65 25.24 17.65
CA LEU A 464 7.77 24.37 17.29
C LEU A 464 8.94 25.17 16.71
N GLU A 465 8.66 26.07 15.77
CA GLU A 465 9.69 26.92 15.17
C GLU A 465 10.29 27.89 16.19
N ALA A 466 9.48 28.47 17.08
CA ALA A 466 9.93 29.38 18.13
C ALA A 466 10.89 28.65 19.09
N LYS A 467 10.54 27.43 19.48
CA LYS A 467 11.42 26.55 20.26
C LYS A 467 12.71 26.23 19.52
N ARG A 468 12.63 25.85 18.23
CA ARG A 468 13.80 25.53 17.40
C ARG A 468 14.76 26.71 17.26
N ARG A 469 14.22 27.93 17.20
CA ARG A 469 14.96 29.20 17.14
C ARG A 469 15.42 29.71 18.51
N GLY A 470 15.07 29.03 19.61
CA GLY A 470 15.46 29.42 20.96
C GLY A 470 14.78 30.69 21.48
N LEU A 471 13.61 31.05 20.94
CA LEU A 471 12.83 32.19 21.42
C LEU A 471 12.17 31.86 22.76
N ARG A 472 12.05 32.85 23.65
CA ARG A 472 11.19 32.74 24.84
C ARG A 472 9.75 33.01 24.40
N TYR A 473 8.90 31.98 24.40
CA TYR A 473 7.53 32.11 23.91
C TYR A 473 6.49 31.49 24.83
N ARG A 474 5.23 31.87 24.63
CA ARG A 474 4.04 31.27 25.26
C ARG A 474 2.92 31.19 24.22
N VAL A 475 2.22 30.06 24.16
CA VAL A 475 0.98 29.92 23.40
C VAL A 475 -0.21 30.08 24.36
N LEU A 476 -1.19 30.90 24.00
CA LEU A 476 -2.45 31.07 24.74
C LEU A 476 -3.60 30.52 23.90
N GLU A 477 -4.33 29.53 24.44
CA GLU A 477 -5.46 28.89 23.75
C GLU A 477 -6.72 28.99 24.60
N GLN A 478 -7.81 29.52 24.03
CA GLN A 478 -9.07 29.73 24.76
C GLN A 478 -9.81 28.42 25.07
N ALA A 479 -9.57 27.36 24.30
CA ALA A 479 -10.11 26.03 24.53
C ALA A 479 -8.96 25.06 24.87
N SER A 480 -8.81 23.97 24.10
CA SER A 480 -7.69 23.05 24.20
C SER A 480 -6.85 23.08 22.92
N ALA A 481 -5.63 22.54 22.98
CA ALA A 481 -4.78 22.42 21.83
C ALA A 481 -5.47 21.68 20.67
N ALA A 482 -5.32 22.21 19.46
CA ALA A 482 -5.95 21.72 18.23
C ALA A 482 -7.49 21.67 18.24
N GLU A 483 -8.18 22.48 19.06
CA GLU A 483 -9.64 22.42 19.23
C GLU A 483 -10.42 22.46 17.91
N SER A 484 -10.00 23.32 16.97
CA SER A 484 -10.64 23.42 15.65
C SER A 484 -10.67 22.10 14.88
N VAL A 485 -9.64 21.26 15.04
CA VAL A 485 -9.57 19.93 14.44
C VAL A 485 -10.29 18.91 15.32
N ARG A 486 -10.21 19.01 16.66
CA ARG A 486 -10.96 18.16 17.60
C ARG A 486 -12.45 18.18 17.33
N SER A 487 -12.99 19.35 17.00
CA SER A 487 -14.39 19.57 16.68
C SER A 487 -14.83 19.01 15.32
N PHE A 488 -13.93 18.44 14.51
CA PHE A 488 -14.34 17.75 13.29
C PHE A 488 -15.11 16.46 13.62
N PRO A 489 -16.04 16.02 12.76
CA PRO A 489 -16.68 14.72 12.89
C PRO A 489 -15.64 13.58 13.01
N ARG A 490 -15.94 12.59 13.85
CA ARG A 490 -15.09 11.39 14.01
C ARG A 490 -14.89 10.65 12.68
N GLY A 491 -13.66 10.21 12.42
CA GLY A 491 -13.31 9.51 11.19
C GLY A 491 -13.27 10.41 9.95
N LYS A 492 -13.39 11.74 10.10
CA LYS A 492 -13.22 12.68 8.99
C LYS A 492 -11.83 12.49 8.39
N LEU A 493 -11.77 12.23 7.09
CA LEU A 493 -10.53 12.16 6.33
C LEU A 493 -10.02 13.58 6.07
N VAL A 494 -8.74 13.78 6.38
CA VAL A 494 -7.96 14.98 6.10
C VAL A 494 -7.00 14.61 4.98
N PHE A 495 -7.32 15.10 3.78
CA PHE A 495 -6.55 14.84 2.58
C PHE A 495 -5.57 15.97 2.29
N ASP A 496 -4.43 15.58 1.75
CA ASP A 496 -3.58 16.46 0.98
C ASP A 496 -4.21 16.68 -0.40
N GLN A 497 -4.65 17.90 -0.69
CA GLN A 497 -4.99 18.22 -2.07
C GLN A 497 -3.72 18.04 -2.93
N PRO A 498 -3.82 17.50 -4.16
CA PRO A 498 -2.68 17.23 -5.03
C PRO A 498 -2.18 18.54 -5.67
N LEU A 499 -1.86 19.52 -4.83
CA LEU A 499 -1.16 20.73 -5.19
C LEU A 499 0.27 20.46 -4.73
N GLY A 500 1.22 20.38 -5.66
CA GLY A 500 2.64 20.08 -5.40
C GLY A 500 3.37 21.18 -4.61
N MET A 501 2.73 21.72 -3.56
CA MET A 501 3.21 22.80 -2.73
C MET A 501 4.21 22.29 -1.68
N PRO A 502 5.32 23.02 -1.46
CA PRO A 502 6.30 22.69 -0.43
C PRO A 502 5.67 22.77 0.98
N MET A 503 6.24 22.00 1.90
CA MET A 503 5.74 21.85 3.28
C MET A 503 6.91 21.99 4.25
N VAL A 504 6.67 22.73 5.33
CA VAL A 504 7.65 22.92 6.39
C VAL A 504 7.21 22.17 7.64
N GLY A 505 8.14 21.44 8.24
CA GLY A 505 8.00 20.89 9.59
C GLY A 505 7.34 19.50 9.69
N GLU A 506 7.28 18.99 10.92
CA GLU A 506 6.91 17.60 11.20
C GLU A 506 5.41 17.38 11.40
N LEU A 507 4.60 18.44 11.46
CA LEU A 507 3.19 18.37 11.85
C LEU A 507 2.28 17.67 10.83
N TRP A 508 2.60 17.73 9.53
CA TRP A 508 1.67 17.30 8.49
C TRP A 508 1.65 15.79 8.25
N LEU A 509 0.51 15.29 7.74
CA LEU A 509 0.31 13.93 7.24
C LEU A 509 -0.37 14.01 5.87
N ARG A 510 0.11 13.24 4.88
CA ARG A 510 -0.41 13.29 3.50
C ARG A 510 -1.86 12.81 3.41
N GLU A 511 -2.17 11.71 4.08
CA GLU A 511 -3.54 11.23 4.23
C GLU A 511 -3.69 10.70 5.65
N SER A 512 -4.70 11.21 6.36
CA SER A 512 -4.95 10.80 7.74
C SER A 512 -6.40 11.01 8.12
N THR A 513 -6.89 10.21 9.05
CA THR A 513 -8.12 10.52 9.80
C THR A 513 -7.88 11.68 10.78
N LYS A 514 -8.95 12.35 11.19
CA LYS A 514 -8.93 13.32 12.29
C LYS A 514 -8.18 12.79 13.51
N GLU A 515 -8.45 11.55 13.91
CA GLU A 515 -7.87 10.91 15.08
C GLU A 515 -6.36 10.69 14.94
N GLU A 516 -5.89 10.24 13.78
CA GLU A 516 -4.46 10.05 13.51
C GLU A 516 -3.71 11.39 13.51
N LEU A 517 -4.29 12.41 12.87
CA LEU A 517 -3.73 13.76 12.84
C LEU A 517 -3.61 14.36 14.24
N LEU A 518 -4.70 14.33 15.01
CA LEU A 518 -4.72 14.81 16.40
C LEU A 518 -3.75 14.01 17.28
N GLY A 519 -3.76 12.68 17.17
CA GLY A 519 -2.87 11.81 17.92
C GLY A 519 -1.40 12.08 17.61
N LYS A 520 -1.06 12.48 16.39
CA LYS A 520 0.30 12.94 16.04
C LYS A 520 0.61 14.29 16.69
N TRP A 521 -0.26 15.29 16.56
CA TRP A 521 0.00 16.63 17.10
C TRP A 521 0.12 16.63 18.62
N LEU A 522 -0.76 15.91 19.33
CA LEU A 522 -0.70 15.80 20.78
C LEU A 522 0.58 15.11 21.25
N ARG A 523 1.04 14.07 20.55
CA ARG A 523 2.35 13.45 20.81
C ARG A 523 3.51 14.42 20.61
N ILE A 524 3.48 15.22 19.54
CA ILE A 524 4.50 16.24 19.30
C ILE A 524 4.48 17.31 20.38
N ILE A 525 3.31 17.85 20.72
CA ILE A 525 3.15 18.86 21.78
C ILE A 525 3.76 18.36 23.09
N HIS A 526 3.48 17.10 23.46
CA HIS A 526 3.99 16.50 24.69
C HIS A 526 5.49 16.18 24.61
N ALA A 527 5.96 15.53 23.54
CA ALA A 527 7.36 15.17 23.37
C ALA A 527 8.27 16.40 23.30
N GLU A 528 7.80 17.47 22.67
CA GLU A 528 8.49 18.74 22.57
C GLU A 528 8.19 19.68 23.75
N GLY A 529 7.38 19.28 24.74
CA GLY A 529 7.06 20.12 25.91
C GLY A 529 6.71 21.56 25.55
N LEU A 530 5.85 21.76 24.54
CA LEU A 530 5.50 23.10 24.07
C LEU A 530 4.72 23.86 25.15
N ASP A 531 5.09 25.12 25.39
CA ASP A 531 4.46 25.95 26.42
C ASP A 531 3.10 26.50 25.96
N ILE A 532 2.07 25.67 26.11
CA ILE A 532 0.68 25.98 25.74
C ILE A 532 -0.17 26.12 27.00
N ARG A 533 -0.71 27.32 27.23
CA ARG A 533 -1.68 27.58 28.29
C ARG A 533 -3.10 27.52 27.71
N GLU A 534 -3.72 26.36 27.90
CA GLU A 534 -5.13 26.13 27.55
C GLU A 534 -6.08 26.93 28.43
N ARG A 535 -7.36 26.99 28.03
CA ARG A 535 -8.44 27.72 28.71
C ARG A 535 -8.07 29.17 29.06
N THR A 536 -7.29 29.83 28.22
CA THR A 536 -6.82 31.21 28.43
C THR A 536 -7.17 32.04 27.19
N ARG A 537 -8.13 32.96 27.35
CA ARG A 537 -8.62 33.81 26.25
C ARG A 537 -7.89 35.14 26.26
N VAL A 538 -7.26 35.49 25.14
CA VAL A 538 -6.72 36.83 24.93
C VAL A 538 -7.86 37.79 24.68
N ILE A 539 -7.86 38.92 25.40
CA ILE A 539 -8.94 39.91 25.37
C ILE A 539 -8.47 41.28 24.86
N ALA A 540 -7.19 41.61 24.98
CA ALA A 540 -6.66 42.88 24.51
C ALA A 540 -5.13 42.85 24.29
N CYS A 541 -4.66 43.79 23.48
CA CYS A 541 -3.25 44.11 23.30
C CYS A 541 -3.04 45.62 23.36
N GLU A 542 -2.01 46.05 24.08
CA GLU A 542 -1.61 47.44 24.15
C GLU A 542 -0.15 47.58 23.71
N ARG A 543 0.13 48.53 22.81
CA ARG A 543 1.50 48.84 22.40
C ARG A 543 2.08 49.91 23.32
N VAL A 544 3.13 49.55 24.03
CA VAL A 544 3.83 50.43 24.97
C VAL A 544 4.99 51.12 24.25
N VAL A 545 4.85 52.42 23.98
CA VAL A 545 5.79 53.21 23.16
C VAL A 545 6.90 53.89 24.00
N GLY A 546 6.87 53.76 25.34
CA GLY A 546 7.85 54.35 26.27
C GLY A 546 8.21 53.44 27.45
N GLY A 547 9.30 53.76 28.16
CA GLY A 547 9.84 52.94 29.27
C GLY A 547 10.85 51.87 28.83
N PRO A 548 11.71 51.35 29.71
CA PRO A 548 12.57 50.22 29.42
C PRO A 548 11.78 48.90 29.62
N PRO A 549 11.80 47.95 28.67
CA PRO A 549 12.40 48.05 27.34
C PRO A 549 11.50 48.83 26.36
N ARG A 550 12.13 49.65 25.50
CA ARG A 550 11.43 50.54 24.55
C ARG A 550 10.68 49.73 23.51
N GLY A 551 9.40 50.02 23.30
CA GLY A 551 8.59 49.43 22.23
C GLY A 551 8.30 47.95 22.49
N HIS A 552 7.24 47.66 23.26
CA HIS A 552 6.78 46.29 23.52
C HIS A 552 5.26 46.19 23.51
N LEU A 553 4.76 44.96 23.54
CA LEU A 553 3.33 44.66 23.57
C LEU A 553 2.97 44.12 24.95
N LEU A 554 1.86 44.61 25.50
CA LEU A 554 1.23 44.10 26.70
C LEU A 554 -0.02 43.33 26.30
N ILE A 555 0.01 42.00 26.49
CA ILE A 555 -1.11 41.11 26.20
C ILE A 555 -1.92 40.90 27.48
N ARG A 556 -3.22 41.20 27.43
CA ARG A 556 -4.17 40.86 28.49
C ARG A 556 -4.95 39.62 28.10
N ALA A 557 -5.00 38.65 28.99
CA ALA A 557 -5.77 37.43 28.83
C ALA A 557 -6.51 37.08 30.12
N GLU A 558 -7.53 36.25 30.02
CA GLU A 558 -8.31 35.76 31.14
C GLU A 558 -8.39 34.23 31.14
N ALA A 559 -8.36 33.64 32.33
CA ALA A 559 -8.63 32.21 32.50
C ALA A 559 -10.13 31.93 32.38
N LEU A 560 -10.50 30.95 31.57
CA LEU A 560 -11.89 30.55 31.35
C LEU A 560 -12.29 29.41 32.31
N GLY A 561 -13.30 29.68 33.13
CA GLY A 561 -13.82 28.73 34.13
C GLY A 561 -13.26 28.91 35.55
N SER A 562 -12.57 30.02 35.84
CA SER A 562 -12.23 30.47 37.19
C SER A 562 -13.34 31.36 37.77
N ALA A 563 -13.42 31.47 39.10
CA ALA A 563 -14.32 32.42 39.76
C ALA A 563 -14.03 33.88 39.34
N GLU A 564 -15.06 34.74 39.34
CA GLU A 564 -14.93 36.16 38.99
C GLU A 564 -13.88 36.85 39.88
N GLY A 565 -12.82 37.38 39.27
CA GLY A 565 -11.78 38.17 39.96
C GLY A 565 -10.39 37.53 40.10
N GLU A 566 -10.21 36.23 39.83
CA GLU A 566 -8.90 35.56 40.01
C GLU A 566 -8.04 35.44 38.72
N GLY A 567 -8.53 35.88 37.56
CA GLY A 567 -8.07 35.32 36.28
C GLY A 567 -7.32 36.20 35.28
N ALA A 568 -7.05 37.48 35.57
CA ALA A 568 -6.42 38.38 34.59
C ALA A 568 -4.89 38.16 34.51
N LEU A 569 -4.43 37.64 33.38
CA LEU A 569 -3.03 37.44 33.04
C LEU A 569 -2.53 38.58 32.17
N GLU A 570 -1.46 39.24 32.58
CA GLU A 570 -0.72 40.22 31.79
C GLU A 570 0.64 39.66 31.37
N LEU A 571 0.96 39.70 30.08
CA LEU A 571 2.25 39.25 29.54
C LEU A 571 2.91 40.34 28.71
N ARG A 572 4.20 40.61 28.95
CA ARG A 572 4.99 41.54 28.13
C ARG A 572 5.79 40.78 27.09
N CYS A 573 5.64 41.13 25.82
CA CYS A 573 6.38 40.50 24.73
C CYS A 573 6.92 41.49 23.69
N ALA A 574 7.95 41.07 22.94
CA ALA A 574 8.48 41.85 21.84
C ALA A 574 7.58 41.79 20.59
N ARG A 575 7.00 40.61 20.33
CA ARG A 575 6.13 40.30 19.19
C ARG A 575 4.93 39.47 19.61
N VAL A 576 3.86 39.57 18.83
CA VAL A 576 2.69 38.70 18.96
C VAL A 576 2.35 38.10 17.60
N LEU A 577 1.98 36.83 17.58
CA LEU A 577 1.52 36.11 16.40
C LEU A 577 0.09 35.61 16.62
N LEU A 578 -0.84 36.13 15.83
CA LEU A 578 -2.26 35.78 15.88
C LEU A 578 -2.53 34.54 15.00
N CYS A 579 -2.83 33.42 15.65
CA CYS A 579 -3.13 32.11 15.05
C CYS A 579 -4.56 31.63 15.37
N CYS A 580 -5.49 32.56 15.63
CA CYS A 580 -6.84 32.27 16.12
C CYS A 580 -7.81 31.72 15.05
N GLY A 581 -7.43 31.75 13.77
CA GLY A 581 -8.26 31.32 12.64
C GLY A 581 -9.53 32.17 12.47
N ARG A 582 -10.44 31.76 11.57
CA ARG A 582 -11.69 32.52 11.28
C ARG A 582 -12.94 31.99 12.01
N ARG A 583 -12.84 30.83 12.69
CA ARG A 583 -14.00 30.24 13.39
C ARG A 583 -14.52 31.17 14.48
N GLY A 584 -13.63 31.90 15.15
CA GLY A 584 -13.97 32.78 16.24
C GLY A 584 -14.48 32.03 17.47
N THR A 585 -15.06 32.76 18.41
CA THR A 585 -15.48 32.21 19.71
C THR A 585 -16.94 31.75 19.63
N PRO A 586 -17.27 30.49 19.96
CA PRO A 586 -18.65 30.03 19.93
C PRO A 586 -19.53 30.87 20.85
N ARG A 587 -20.69 31.29 20.35
CA ARG A 587 -21.68 32.00 21.17
C ARG A 587 -22.20 31.04 22.25
N ARG A 588 -22.23 31.53 23.48
CA ARG A 588 -22.79 30.81 24.62
C ARG A 588 -24.26 31.16 24.79
N LEU A 589 -24.97 30.34 25.56
CA LEU A 589 -26.29 30.74 26.07
C LEU A 589 -26.13 32.02 26.90
N ASP A 590 -27.21 32.79 26.99
CA ASP A 590 -27.26 33.96 27.86
C ASP A 590 -26.91 33.55 29.30
N ALA A 591 -26.06 34.32 29.97
CA ALA A 591 -25.69 34.06 31.36
C ALA A 591 -26.91 34.17 32.30
N ALA A 592 -27.94 34.92 31.92
CA ALA A 592 -29.19 35.01 32.65
C ALA A 592 -30.11 33.78 32.47
N LEU A 593 -29.81 32.88 31.52
CA LEU A 593 -30.62 31.69 31.27
C LEU A 593 -30.37 30.65 32.38
N PRO A 594 -31.40 30.24 33.15
CA PRO A 594 -31.23 29.26 34.20
C PRO A 594 -30.81 27.89 33.65
N VAL A 595 -29.66 27.39 34.11
CA VAL A 595 -29.13 26.07 33.79
C VAL A 595 -28.86 25.34 35.10
N ALA A 596 -29.45 24.16 35.28
CA ALA A 596 -29.15 23.30 36.41
C ALA A 596 -27.71 22.76 36.35
N ASP A 597 -27.02 22.70 37.49
CA ASP A 597 -25.62 22.29 37.58
C ASP A 597 -25.38 20.90 36.98
N GLU A 598 -26.32 19.96 37.16
CA GLU A 598 -26.22 18.60 36.63
C GLU A 598 -26.27 18.56 35.09
N MET A 599 -26.77 19.61 34.44
CA MET A 599 -26.89 19.69 32.99
C MET A 599 -25.69 20.35 32.32
N VAL A 600 -24.76 20.93 33.09
CA VAL A 600 -23.60 21.67 32.54
C VAL A 600 -22.75 20.77 31.62
N ASP A 601 -22.49 19.53 32.03
CA ASP A 601 -21.73 18.56 31.23
C ASP A 601 -22.51 17.97 30.04
N HIS A 602 -23.82 18.22 30.00
CA HIS A 602 -24.74 17.80 28.95
C HIS A 602 -24.99 18.92 27.92
N LEU A 603 -24.34 20.08 28.09
CA LEU A 603 -24.34 21.18 27.14
C LEU A 603 -23.15 21.07 26.18
N HIS A 604 -23.46 21.00 24.90
CA HIS A 604 -22.46 20.84 23.84
C HIS A 604 -22.50 22.02 22.88
N TYR A 605 -21.33 22.57 22.55
CA TYR A 605 -21.20 23.69 21.60
C TYR A 605 -20.60 23.26 20.25
N SER A 606 -20.38 21.96 20.08
CA SER A 606 -19.99 21.33 18.83
C SER A 606 -20.39 19.85 18.87
N LEU A 607 -20.52 19.20 17.70
CA LEU A 607 -20.78 17.78 17.59
C LEU A 607 -19.55 17.05 17.04
N ALA A 608 -18.86 16.30 17.90
CA ALA A 608 -17.68 15.52 17.51
C ALA A 608 -18.02 14.10 17.03
N ASP A 609 -18.91 13.38 17.72
CA ASP A 609 -19.37 12.03 17.35
C ASP A 609 -20.86 11.87 17.69
N ALA A 610 -21.70 11.73 16.66
CA ALA A 610 -23.13 11.53 16.86
C ALA A 610 -23.45 10.19 17.55
N ARG A 611 -22.62 9.15 17.35
CA ARG A 611 -22.86 7.80 17.89
C ARG A 611 -22.92 7.77 19.41
N SER A 612 -22.19 8.65 20.08
CA SER A 612 -22.21 8.79 21.55
C SER A 612 -23.58 9.21 22.11
N PHE A 613 -24.49 9.65 21.24
CA PHE A 613 -25.85 10.09 21.56
C PHE A 613 -26.93 9.13 21.02
N ALA A 614 -26.54 7.93 20.56
CA ALA A 614 -27.48 6.86 20.21
C ALA A 614 -28.43 6.56 21.39
N GLY A 615 -29.72 6.45 21.12
CA GLY A 615 -30.74 6.18 22.16
C GLY A 615 -31.13 7.37 23.05
N ARG A 616 -30.51 8.55 22.89
CA ARG A 616 -30.75 9.72 23.74
C ARG A 616 -31.77 10.69 23.15
N ARG A 617 -32.36 11.53 24.00
CA ARG A 617 -33.20 12.68 23.64
C ARG A 617 -32.32 13.92 23.54
N VAL A 618 -32.24 14.52 22.35
CA VAL A 618 -31.29 15.59 22.05
C VAL A 618 -32.03 16.82 21.51
N LEU A 619 -31.77 17.97 22.11
CA LEU A 619 -32.20 19.26 21.57
C LEU A 619 -31.03 19.92 20.84
N VAL A 620 -31.23 20.34 19.59
CA VAL A 620 -30.31 21.21 18.86
C VAL A 620 -30.89 22.62 18.82
N VAL A 621 -30.18 23.60 19.35
CA VAL A 621 -30.56 25.02 19.35
C VAL A 621 -29.83 25.73 18.22
N GLY A 622 -30.58 26.23 17.24
CA GLY A 622 -30.07 26.90 16.05
C GLY A 622 -30.37 26.17 14.75
N LEU A 623 -30.19 26.88 13.62
CA LEU A 623 -30.50 26.39 12.28
C LEU A 623 -29.48 26.87 11.21
N GLY A 624 -28.23 27.13 11.62
CA GLY A 624 -27.12 27.32 10.66
C GLY A 624 -26.65 25.98 10.09
N ASP A 625 -25.77 25.98 9.07
CA ASP A 625 -25.27 24.74 8.45
C ASP A 625 -24.69 23.73 9.45
N VAL A 626 -23.89 24.20 10.41
CA VAL A 626 -23.34 23.35 11.47
C VAL A 626 -24.46 22.73 12.34
N ALA A 627 -25.50 23.49 12.65
CA ALA A 627 -26.65 23.00 13.42
C ALA A 627 -27.46 21.97 12.62
N MET A 628 -27.69 22.23 11.34
CA MET A 628 -28.40 21.31 10.45
C MET A 628 -27.63 20.01 10.23
N GLU A 629 -26.32 20.08 9.96
CA GLU A 629 -25.45 18.90 9.84
C GLU A 629 -25.43 18.08 11.13
N ALA A 630 -25.38 18.74 12.29
CA ALA A 630 -25.45 18.07 13.59
C ALA A 630 -26.81 17.37 13.80
N ALA A 631 -27.92 18.07 13.54
CA ALA A 631 -29.26 17.51 13.67
C ALA A 631 -29.46 16.30 12.74
N ILE A 632 -29.01 16.37 11.48
CA ILE A 632 -29.05 15.26 10.52
C ILE A 632 -28.22 14.08 11.04
N ALA A 633 -26.99 14.32 11.50
CA ALA A 633 -26.11 13.28 12.00
C ALA A 633 -26.68 12.57 13.23
N LEU A 634 -27.27 13.34 14.17
CA LEU A 634 -27.94 12.83 15.36
C LEU A 634 -29.21 12.05 15.02
N ALA A 635 -30.05 12.58 14.11
CA ALA A 635 -31.30 11.93 13.72
C ALA A 635 -31.07 10.59 13.01
N ASN A 636 -29.92 10.43 12.36
CA ASN A 636 -29.51 9.16 11.73
C ASN A 636 -29.01 8.12 12.75
N GLN A 637 -28.82 8.45 14.02
CA GLN A 637 -28.44 7.48 15.04
C GLN A 637 -29.63 6.62 15.49
N PRO A 638 -29.41 5.34 15.79
CA PRO A 638 -30.48 4.45 16.22
C PRO A 638 -31.04 4.87 17.58
N GLY A 639 -32.37 4.91 17.69
CA GLY A 639 -33.09 5.21 18.93
C GLY A 639 -32.96 6.65 19.43
N THR A 640 -32.33 7.55 18.70
CA THR A 640 -32.14 8.94 19.12
C THR A 640 -33.35 9.79 18.74
N ALA A 641 -33.92 10.49 19.73
CA ALA A 641 -34.99 11.46 19.51
C ALA A 641 -34.39 12.85 19.39
N VAL A 642 -34.59 13.52 18.24
CA VAL A 642 -33.99 14.83 17.96
C VAL A 642 -35.05 15.89 17.78
N ALA A 643 -34.93 17.00 18.51
CA ALA A 643 -35.70 18.22 18.28
C ALA A 643 -34.76 19.37 17.93
N VAL A 644 -35.14 20.22 16.98
CA VAL A 644 -34.40 21.42 16.59
C VAL A 644 -35.21 22.64 16.99
N SER A 645 -34.70 23.44 17.93
CA SER A 645 -35.30 24.72 18.32
C SER A 645 -34.66 25.85 17.54
N TYR A 646 -35.50 26.66 16.89
CA TYR A 646 -35.05 27.83 16.16
C TYR A 646 -36.01 29.00 16.34
N ARG A 647 -35.46 30.17 16.66
CA ARG A 647 -36.21 31.41 16.90
C ARG A 647 -36.94 31.98 15.68
N GLY A 648 -36.55 31.57 14.47
CA GLY A 648 -37.18 32.03 13.23
C GLY A 648 -38.40 31.18 12.86
N ALA A 649 -39.22 31.70 11.95
CA ALA A 649 -40.41 31.02 11.44
C ALA A 649 -40.15 30.06 10.27
N ASP A 650 -39.01 30.17 9.59
CA ASP A 650 -38.61 29.31 8.45
C ASP A 650 -37.07 29.34 8.26
N PHE A 651 -36.57 28.51 7.34
CA PHE A 651 -35.19 28.50 6.88
C PHE A 651 -34.81 29.84 6.22
N LYS A 652 -34.06 30.68 6.94
CA LYS A 652 -33.53 31.96 6.40
C LYS A 652 -32.19 31.83 5.68
N ARG A 653 -31.43 30.77 5.97
CA ARG A 653 -30.07 30.53 5.47
C ARG A 653 -29.74 29.03 5.50
N GLY A 654 -28.67 28.65 4.82
CA GLY A 654 -28.14 27.29 4.84
C GLY A 654 -27.96 26.68 3.46
N LYS A 655 -27.07 25.70 3.35
CA LYS A 655 -26.88 24.94 2.11
C LYS A 655 -28.15 24.18 1.77
N ARG A 656 -28.54 24.25 0.49
CA ARG A 656 -29.76 23.59 -0.03
C ARG A 656 -29.84 22.11 0.39
N ARG A 657 -28.74 21.36 0.25
CA ARG A 657 -28.67 19.94 0.64
C ARG A 657 -29.01 19.69 2.11
N ASN A 658 -28.63 20.60 3.01
CA ASN A 658 -28.86 20.47 4.45
C ASN A 658 -30.34 20.78 4.77
N VAL A 659 -30.89 21.82 4.14
CA VAL A 659 -32.31 22.18 4.26
C VAL A 659 -33.20 21.05 3.75
N ASP A 660 -32.91 20.51 2.55
CA ASP A 660 -33.67 19.41 1.95
C ASP A 660 -33.61 18.15 2.82
N ALA A 661 -32.43 17.82 3.36
CA ALA A 661 -32.26 16.67 4.25
C ALA A 661 -33.07 16.82 5.56
N LEU A 662 -33.04 18.00 6.19
CA LEU A 662 -33.86 18.28 7.38
C LEU A 662 -35.36 18.14 7.09
N ARG A 663 -35.84 18.71 5.97
CA ARG A 663 -37.25 18.62 5.56
C ARG A 663 -37.67 17.15 5.38
N ARG A 664 -36.85 16.34 4.72
CA ARG A 664 -37.12 14.89 4.55
C ARG A 664 -37.15 14.14 5.87
N LEU A 665 -36.16 14.38 6.74
CA LEU A 665 -36.10 13.72 8.05
C LEU A 665 -37.27 14.13 8.96
N SER A 666 -37.69 15.39 8.90
CA SER A 666 -38.85 15.88 9.63
C SER A 666 -40.15 15.24 9.11
N ALA A 667 -40.34 15.18 7.79
CA ALA A 667 -41.48 14.50 7.18
C ALA A 667 -41.53 13.00 7.49
N ALA A 668 -40.37 12.37 7.66
CA ALA A 668 -40.24 10.97 8.06
C ALA A 668 -40.39 10.75 9.59
N GLY A 669 -40.68 11.79 10.38
CA GLY A 669 -40.80 11.72 11.84
C GLY A 669 -39.49 11.40 12.56
N ARG A 670 -38.33 11.56 11.90
CA ARG A 670 -37.00 11.26 12.46
C ARG A 670 -36.44 12.40 13.31
N LEU A 671 -36.98 13.61 13.14
CA LEU A 671 -36.69 14.77 13.97
C LEU A 671 -37.88 15.73 13.96
N GLU A 672 -37.96 16.56 14.99
CA GLU A 672 -38.98 17.61 15.12
C GLU A 672 -38.35 18.99 14.90
N LEU A 673 -38.99 19.86 14.10
CA LEU A 673 -38.59 21.25 13.91
C LEU A 673 -39.53 22.15 14.72
N LEU A 674 -38.97 22.83 15.73
CA LEU A 674 -39.68 23.73 16.64
C LEU A 674 -39.41 25.19 16.24
N TRP A 675 -40.28 25.71 15.38
CA TRP A 675 -40.20 27.07 14.85
C TRP A 675 -40.61 28.11 15.87
N SER A 676 -40.07 29.32 15.73
CA SER A 676 -40.38 30.46 16.61
C SER A 676 -40.22 30.12 18.09
N THR A 677 -39.25 29.24 18.42
CA THR A 677 -38.96 28.84 19.80
C THR A 677 -37.61 29.35 20.27
N GLU A 678 -37.53 29.74 21.54
CA GLU A 678 -36.30 30.12 22.22
C GLU A 678 -36.14 29.33 23.53
N LEU A 679 -34.92 28.95 23.86
CA LEU A 679 -34.62 28.26 25.11
C LEU A 679 -34.78 29.22 26.29
N ALA A 680 -35.57 28.83 27.28
CA ALA A 680 -35.88 29.66 28.45
C ALA A 680 -35.24 29.13 29.74
N ALA A 681 -35.13 27.81 29.91
CA ALA A 681 -34.45 27.18 31.04
C ALA A 681 -34.02 25.74 30.68
N ILE A 682 -32.97 25.26 31.35
CA ILE A 682 -32.49 23.87 31.28
C ILE A 682 -32.53 23.28 32.68
N GLU A 683 -33.38 22.29 32.87
CA GLU A 683 -33.61 21.60 34.14
C GLU A 683 -33.16 20.14 34.00
N PRO A 684 -32.99 19.39 35.10
CA PRO A 684 -32.59 17.98 35.01
C PRO A 684 -33.60 17.17 34.17
N GLY A 685 -33.13 16.62 33.04
CA GLY A 685 -33.91 15.77 32.15
C GLY A 685 -34.94 16.48 31.26
N ARG A 686 -35.04 17.83 31.30
CA ARG A 686 -35.99 18.59 30.48
C ARG A 686 -35.53 20.02 30.19
N VAL A 687 -36.09 20.60 29.13
CA VAL A 687 -35.92 22.00 28.76
C VAL A 687 -37.25 22.71 28.72
N ARG A 688 -37.26 24.00 29.06
CA ARG A 688 -38.39 24.89 28.82
C ARG A 688 -38.09 25.76 27.61
N LEU A 689 -38.96 25.69 26.61
CA LEU A 689 -38.92 26.53 25.41
C LEU A 689 -40.02 27.58 25.50
N ARG A 690 -39.73 28.81 25.12
CA ARG A 690 -40.73 29.86 24.89
C ARG A 690 -41.09 29.84 23.41
N GLY A 691 -42.36 29.57 23.10
CA GLY A 691 -42.90 29.59 21.75
C GLY A 691 -44.00 30.65 21.58
N PRO A 692 -44.62 30.72 20.40
CA PRO A 692 -45.69 31.68 20.11
C PRO A 692 -46.94 31.47 20.97
N ASP A 693 -47.26 30.21 21.30
CA ASP A 693 -48.46 29.83 22.08
C ASP A 693 -48.18 29.72 23.59
N GLY A 694 -47.03 30.22 24.05
CA GLY A 694 -46.58 30.15 25.43
C GLY A 694 -45.37 29.24 25.65
N SER A 695 -45.12 28.85 26.90
CA SER A 695 -43.99 27.99 27.25
C SER A 695 -44.33 26.51 27.10
N VAL A 696 -43.44 25.77 26.46
CA VAL A 696 -43.54 24.32 26.23
C VAL A 696 -42.36 23.62 26.88
N GLU A 697 -42.61 22.56 27.62
CA GLU A 697 -41.56 21.71 28.20
C GLU A 697 -41.29 20.51 27.30
N ARG A 698 -40.01 20.15 27.15
CA ARG A 698 -39.59 18.98 26.37
C ARG A 698 -38.56 18.16 27.14
N PRO A 699 -38.68 16.83 27.15
CA PRO A 699 -37.68 15.97 27.76
C PRO A 699 -36.37 16.01 26.95
N VAL A 700 -35.23 16.07 27.63
CA VAL A 700 -33.92 16.09 26.98
C VAL A 700 -32.85 15.46 27.87
N ASP A 701 -31.87 14.79 27.26
CA ASP A 701 -30.68 14.25 27.92
C ASP A 701 -29.40 15.05 27.57
N SER A 702 -29.39 15.74 26.43
CA SER A 702 -28.26 16.57 25.99
C SER A 702 -28.71 17.72 25.08
N VAL A 703 -28.09 18.89 25.21
CA VAL A 703 -28.45 20.09 24.45
C VAL A 703 -27.25 20.58 23.65
N PHE A 704 -27.42 20.70 22.33
CA PHE A 704 -26.43 21.25 21.41
C PHE A 704 -26.74 22.71 21.10
N VAL A 705 -25.91 23.62 21.60
CA VAL A 705 -26.06 25.07 21.38
C VAL A 705 -25.21 25.47 20.17
N LEU A 706 -25.82 25.46 18.98
CA LEU A 706 -25.17 25.68 17.69
C LEU A 706 -25.69 26.97 17.03
N ILE A 707 -25.64 28.06 17.80
CA ILE A 707 -26.18 29.39 17.43
C ILE A 707 -25.16 30.30 16.71
N GLY A 708 -24.04 29.72 16.27
CA GLY A 708 -22.96 30.42 15.55
C GLY A 708 -21.86 30.95 16.46
N ASN A 709 -20.90 31.66 15.87
CA ASN A 709 -19.72 32.17 16.55
C ASN A 709 -19.64 33.71 16.48
N LEU A 710 -18.88 34.30 17.40
CA LEU A 710 -18.41 35.67 17.33
C LEU A 710 -17.17 35.69 16.42
N PRO A 711 -17.14 36.48 15.34
CA PRO A 711 -15.97 36.57 14.47
C PRO A 711 -14.78 37.16 15.24
N PRO A 712 -13.54 36.87 14.81
CA PRO A 712 -12.34 37.40 15.45
C PRO A 712 -12.07 38.88 15.16
N SER A 713 -12.91 39.57 14.38
CA SER A 713 -12.72 40.98 14.01
C SER A 713 -12.55 41.89 15.23
N GLY A 714 -13.42 41.74 16.25
CA GLY A 714 -13.28 42.51 17.48
C GLY A 714 -11.96 42.27 18.21
N LEU A 715 -11.37 41.06 18.11
CA LEU A 715 -10.02 40.82 18.61
C LEU A 715 -8.99 41.54 17.74
N LEU A 716 -9.06 41.42 16.42
CA LEU A 716 -8.14 42.09 15.49
C LEU A 716 -8.09 43.61 15.70
N ASP A 717 -9.25 44.23 15.96
CA ASP A 717 -9.34 45.66 16.27
C ASP A 717 -8.52 46.03 17.52
N THR A 718 -8.54 45.20 18.57
CA THR A 718 -7.71 45.43 19.77
C THR A 718 -6.21 45.33 19.51
N PHE A 719 -5.80 44.70 18.41
CA PHE A 719 -4.40 44.63 17.97
C PHE A 719 -4.05 45.73 16.95
N GLY A 720 -5.00 46.60 16.59
CA GLY A 720 -4.79 47.65 15.58
C GLY A 720 -4.64 47.11 14.16
N VAL A 721 -5.18 45.91 13.88
CA VAL A 721 -5.07 45.28 12.56
C VAL A 721 -6.12 45.88 11.63
N GLU A 722 -5.67 46.53 10.56
CA GLU A 722 -6.56 47.06 9.52
C GLU A 722 -7.10 45.95 8.61
N LEU A 723 -8.40 45.98 8.36
CA LEU A 723 -9.09 45.12 7.40
C LEU A 723 -9.28 45.85 6.06
N SER A 724 -9.23 45.10 4.96
CA SER A 724 -9.33 45.59 3.57
C SER A 724 -10.74 45.91 3.10
#